data_AF-A0AAV2BZI3-F1
#
_entry.id   AF-A0AAV2BZI3-F1
#
_cell.length_a   1.000
_cell.length_b   1.000
_cell.length_c   1.000
_cell.angle_alpha   90.00
_cell.angle_beta   90.00
_cell.angle_gamma   90.00
#
_symmetry.space_group_name_H-M   'P 1'
#
loop_
_entity.id
_entity.type
_entity.pdbx_description
1 polymer ?
#
loop_
_entity_poly.entity_id
_entity_poly.type
_entity_poly.pdbx_seq_one_letter_code
_entity_poly.pdbx_strand_id
1 'polypeptide(L)'
;MRLPCKMAPIWSCDTVQCQSCTIEKNVNGEVKVEKVRTVNLQKCWTIPVPLGHFIHLQLKDMHGSEASCEQVNVKIKIAGTSDIYQFCGYDNNRNPITAFDNVIVTHYVLTEYYIYTGFTLEYTIKTIECLNRNNFKCDNNTCVSEDRVCDGVKDCKNGADEVGCETGVLSIKGVPEAREKAVSWLKQKRTAAWGWKENTPRAVVALYLASAATFDGTVLEEELMAKQTELKTAVALLRPSLTNSELSWFINALLVTCHSPRQFYGHNLVRRLKEQVEESGNFTHPLAYLTLCNANESWPARATEDLNSILNSNSDYPFVKDLQAMAITAISCEAHRSRNINNTTLGHPTLTLYKKTLEHFKKLQAHDGSFGNVYTTALITQSLLSSGQEHNKDWKLNATVKYLIKELNSSSVDFLTTYLILPILDGKSVMDISRVNCSSNPRKHGDDPVSEINDYLGPKMRVRYSLYIGDEKDVIHTISLRVPENYTASEVMELAEVEDPKYKFEWKTTSGKMYVYEIANVTNDPESGKFWLLYVGAANSSEPLTHLTNDIAQCQSCTIEKNMNGEVYVDEVETWDLQNCWTIPVPLGHFIHLQLKYMYQSGASCQQEYVKIKIAGTSDVYQFCSSDTSRNPITAFDNVTVTHFVKTGQYIYTGFTLEYTIRTMECLKRNSFKCDNNTCVPEDKVCDGVKNCKNGEDEIGCETGVLSIKGVSEAREEAVSWLKQKRTAAWGWKENTPRAVVALYLASAATFNGTVLEEELMAKQTELKTAVALLRPSLTNSELSMFINALLVTCHSPRQFYGHNLVQRLKEQVEESGNFTHPLAYLTLCNANESWPLRASEDLNSVLSSNSEYPFVKDLQAIAITALSCEANRSRNIDNTTLGHPTLTLYKKTIEPFKELQAHDGSFGNVYTTALITQALLSSGQEHNKDWKLNATIKYLIKELNSSSVDFS
;
A
#
# COMPACT_ATOMS: atom_id res chain seq x y z
N MET A 1 30.46 -4.58 58.32
CA MET A 1 29.61 -4.80 57.13
C MET A 1 30.01 -6.17 56.55
N ARG A 2 29.17 -7.19 56.35
CA ARG A 2 27.85 -7.30 55.67
C ARG A 2 27.88 -7.01 54.15
N LEU A 3 28.36 -8.01 53.39
CA LEU A 3 27.94 -8.54 52.05
C LEU A 3 27.78 -7.60 50.83
N PRO A 4 27.84 -8.12 49.58
CA PRO A 4 28.19 -9.48 49.08
C PRO A 4 29.63 -9.54 48.48
N CYS A 5 30.39 -10.65 48.53
CA CYS A 5 30.32 -11.94 47.79
C CYS A 5 30.50 -11.81 46.25
N LYS A 6 31.51 -12.38 45.56
CA LYS A 6 32.06 -13.79 45.49
C LYS A 6 31.01 -14.81 44.99
N MET A 7 31.29 -15.82 44.15
CA MET A 7 32.48 -16.34 43.40
C MET A 7 31.94 -17.37 42.35
N ALA A 8 32.64 -17.99 41.38
CA ALA A 8 34.02 -18.05 40.85
C ALA A 8 33.99 -18.65 39.40
N PRO A 9 35.07 -18.61 38.59
CA PRO A 9 35.09 -19.22 37.24
C PRO A 9 35.29 -20.75 37.28
N ILE A 10 34.90 -21.43 36.20
CA ILE A 10 35.14 -22.87 36.00
C ILE A 10 35.76 -23.11 34.60
N TRP A 11 36.94 -23.74 34.57
CA TRP A 11 37.41 -24.50 33.42
C TRP A 11 36.75 -25.87 33.42
N SER A 12 36.15 -26.31 32.31
CA SER A 12 35.87 -27.73 32.07
C SER A 12 37.02 -28.35 31.26
N CYS A 13 38.14 -28.59 31.92
CA CYS A 13 39.25 -29.36 31.35
C CYS A 13 38.95 -30.86 31.45
N ASP A 14 38.21 -31.40 30.48
CA ASP A 14 37.94 -32.83 30.40
C ASP A 14 39.19 -33.61 29.94
N THR A 15 40.07 -33.86 30.91
CA THR A 15 40.91 -35.06 31.02
C THR A 15 41.91 -35.41 29.89
N VAL A 16 42.62 -34.43 29.31
CA VAL A 16 44.06 -34.59 28.98
C VAL A 16 44.82 -33.30 29.34
N GLN A 17 46.09 -33.44 29.73
CA GLN A 17 47.00 -32.39 30.21
C GLN A 17 46.91 -31.04 29.45
N CYS A 18 46.74 -29.95 30.19
CA CYS A 18 46.96 -28.59 29.69
C CYS A 18 48.46 -28.32 29.45
N GLN A 19 48.99 -28.76 28.30
CA GLN A 19 50.27 -28.24 27.79
C GLN A 19 50.08 -26.81 27.29
N SER A 20 50.89 -25.87 27.78
CA SER A 20 51.08 -24.58 27.13
C SER A 20 51.80 -24.79 25.80
N CYS A 21 51.18 -24.43 24.67
CA CYS A 21 51.79 -24.61 23.36
C CYS A 21 53.08 -23.79 23.20
N THR A 22 54.05 -24.36 22.47
CA THR A 22 55.35 -23.74 22.24
C THR A 22 55.18 -22.53 21.31
N ILE A 23 55.53 -21.33 21.77
CA ILE A 23 55.37 -20.12 20.94
C ILE A 23 56.61 -19.96 20.05
N GLU A 24 56.44 -20.20 18.76
CA GLU A 24 57.46 -19.88 17.77
C GLU A 24 57.53 -18.36 17.57
N LYS A 25 58.75 -17.82 17.42
CA LYS A 25 58.97 -16.35 17.33
C LYS A 25 59.75 -15.90 16.11
N ASN A 26 60.18 -16.85 15.28
CA ASN A 26 60.95 -16.55 14.07
C ASN A 26 60.00 -16.19 12.92
N VAL A 27 60.42 -15.28 12.04
CA VAL A 27 59.63 -14.89 10.84
C VAL A 27 59.53 -16.07 9.86
N ASN A 28 60.63 -16.81 9.69
CA ASN A 28 60.68 -18.07 8.96
C ASN A 28 61.15 -19.16 9.93
N GLY A 29 60.59 -20.37 9.83
CA GLY A 29 60.96 -21.47 10.72
C GLY A 29 60.46 -22.84 10.28
N GLU A 30 60.85 -23.86 11.04
CA GLU A 30 60.44 -25.25 10.85
C GLU A 30 59.84 -25.77 12.17
N VAL A 31 58.56 -26.11 12.17
CA VAL A 31 57.96 -26.88 13.27
C VAL A 31 58.25 -28.36 13.01
N LYS A 32 59.16 -28.94 13.79
CA LYS A 32 59.67 -30.30 13.61
C LYS A 32 59.36 -31.20 14.81
N VAL A 33 58.94 -32.43 14.52
CA VAL A 33 59.07 -33.57 15.43
C VAL A 33 59.88 -34.62 14.70
N GLU A 34 61.11 -34.86 15.17
CA GLU A 34 61.93 -35.96 14.69
C GLU A 34 61.24 -37.32 14.93
N LYS A 35 61.64 -38.35 14.18
CA LYS A 35 60.99 -39.66 14.17
C LYS A 35 61.15 -40.40 15.52
N VAL A 36 60.18 -40.19 16.42
CA VAL A 36 60.16 -40.75 17.77
C VAL A 36 59.26 -41.97 17.83
N ARG A 37 59.62 -42.96 18.65
CA ARG A 37 58.78 -44.12 18.96
C ARG A 37 57.91 -43.84 20.18
N THR A 38 56.59 -43.88 20.05
CA THR A 38 55.65 -43.58 21.16
C THR A 38 54.31 -44.31 21.04
N VAL A 39 53.54 -44.33 22.12
CA VAL A 39 52.14 -44.78 22.22
C VAL A 39 51.16 -43.61 22.42
N ASN A 40 51.61 -42.55 23.09
CA ASN A 40 50.80 -41.37 23.39
C ASN A 40 51.72 -40.14 23.27
N LEU A 41 51.34 -39.19 22.41
CA LEU A 41 52.05 -37.93 22.24
C LEU A 41 51.06 -36.87 21.75
N GLN A 42 50.71 -35.95 22.64
CA GLN A 42 50.18 -34.65 22.26
C GLN A 42 51.30 -33.61 22.39
N LYS A 43 51.50 -32.82 21.35
CA LYS A 43 52.35 -31.62 21.33
C LYS A 43 51.66 -30.51 20.55
N CYS A 44 51.89 -29.26 20.94
CA CYS A 44 51.35 -28.11 20.21
C CYS A 44 52.31 -26.92 20.15
N TRP A 45 52.14 -26.13 19.11
CA TRP A 45 52.87 -24.91 18.80
C TRP A 45 51.89 -23.80 18.43
N THR A 46 52.25 -22.57 18.74
CA THR A 46 51.53 -21.37 18.31
C THR A 46 52.49 -20.48 17.55
N ILE A 47 52.18 -20.20 16.29
CA ILE A 47 52.93 -19.30 15.43
C ILE A 47 52.12 -17.99 15.36
N PRO A 48 52.55 -16.93 16.06
CA PRO A 48 51.84 -15.66 16.05
C PRO A 48 52.10 -14.93 14.73
N VAL A 49 51.04 -14.38 14.13
CA VAL A 49 51.14 -13.62 12.88
C VAL A 49 50.90 -12.15 13.20
N PRO A 50 51.92 -11.27 13.06
CA PRO A 50 51.74 -9.84 13.32
C PRO A 50 50.75 -9.21 12.33
N LEU A 51 50.01 -8.19 12.79
CA LEU A 51 49.10 -7.42 11.93
C LEU A 51 49.83 -6.90 10.68
N GLY A 52 49.15 -6.92 9.52
CA GLY A 52 49.73 -6.53 8.22
C GLY A 52 50.68 -7.57 7.58
N HIS A 53 50.77 -8.78 8.15
CA HIS A 53 51.55 -9.89 7.61
C HIS A 53 50.62 -11.09 7.31
N PHE A 54 51.09 -12.04 6.52
CA PHE A 54 50.43 -13.34 6.33
C PHE A 54 51.46 -14.46 6.48
N ILE A 55 51.01 -15.64 6.92
CA ILE A 55 51.83 -16.84 7.04
C ILE A 55 51.53 -17.81 5.90
N HIS A 56 52.59 -18.30 5.26
CA HIS A 56 52.55 -19.40 4.31
C HIS A 56 53.12 -20.65 4.97
N LEU A 57 52.43 -21.79 4.84
CA LEU A 57 52.67 -23.03 5.57
C LEU A 57 52.76 -24.20 4.60
N GLN A 58 53.83 -24.98 4.68
CA GLN A 58 54.04 -26.17 3.83
C GLN A 58 54.48 -27.37 4.67
N LEU A 59 53.60 -28.36 4.81
CA LEU A 59 53.96 -29.66 5.36
C LEU A 59 54.84 -30.38 4.32
N LYS A 60 56.12 -30.60 4.62
CA LYS A 60 57.04 -31.32 3.73
C LYS A 60 56.95 -32.82 3.99
N ASP A 61 57.22 -33.18 5.23
CA ASP A 61 57.33 -34.56 5.67
C ASP A 61 56.34 -34.82 6.82
N MET A 62 55.79 -36.02 6.80
CA MET A 62 55.02 -36.63 7.88
C MET A 62 55.24 -38.12 7.75
N HIS A 63 55.83 -38.69 8.80
CA HIS A 63 56.11 -40.10 8.97
C HIS A 63 55.09 -40.68 9.95
N GLY A 64 54.33 -41.68 9.50
CA GLY A 64 53.34 -42.38 10.33
C GLY A 64 52.71 -43.53 9.55
N SER A 65 53.42 -44.64 9.44
CA SER A 65 52.98 -45.81 8.68
C SER A 65 51.90 -46.59 9.43
N GLU A 66 50.81 -46.91 8.73
CA GLU A 66 49.79 -47.92 9.08
C GLU A 66 48.82 -47.60 10.24
N ALA A 67 48.91 -46.43 10.88
CA ALA A 67 47.94 -45.99 11.89
C ALA A 67 46.73 -45.22 11.30
N SER A 68 45.56 -45.28 11.95
CA SER A 68 44.38 -44.48 11.57
C SER A 68 44.63 -42.99 11.78
N CYS A 69 44.01 -42.12 10.97
CA CYS A 69 44.13 -40.67 11.15
C CYS A 69 43.42 -40.13 12.40
N GLU A 70 42.52 -40.90 13.01
CA GLU A 70 42.00 -40.60 14.36
C GLU A 70 43.07 -40.82 15.44
N GLN A 71 43.96 -41.79 15.21
CA GLN A 71 45.06 -42.16 16.11
C GLN A 71 46.32 -41.31 15.88
N VAL A 72 46.60 -40.89 14.64
CA VAL A 72 47.80 -40.10 14.28
C VAL A 72 47.42 -39.00 13.28
N ASN A 73 47.46 -37.74 13.74
CA ASN A 73 47.21 -36.58 12.87
C ASN A 73 48.04 -35.35 13.27
N VAL A 74 48.34 -34.53 12.27
CA VAL A 74 48.75 -33.13 12.46
C VAL A 74 47.56 -32.25 12.11
N LYS A 75 47.05 -31.47 13.07
CA LYS A 75 45.95 -30.52 12.90
C LYS A 75 46.48 -29.09 12.98
N ILE A 76 46.18 -28.30 11.96
CA ILE A 76 46.51 -26.88 11.85
C ILE A 76 45.19 -26.11 11.94
N LYS A 77 45.03 -25.28 12.98
CA LYS A 77 43.88 -24.41 13.18
C LYS A 77 44.29 -22.94 13.04
N ILE A 78 43.49 -22.15 12.34
CA ILE A 78 43.63 -20.69 12.28
C ILE A 78 42.86 -20.07 13.47
N ALA A 79 43.44 -19.09 14.13
CA ALA A 79 42.76 -18.31 15.17
C ALA A 79 41.67 -17.41 14.54
N GLY A 80 40.62 -17.12 15.30
CA GLY A 80 39.50 -16.30 14.82
C GLY A 80 38.52 -16.98 13.86
N THR A 81 38.90 -18.07 13.18
CA THR A 81 38.02 -18.79 12.25
C THR A 81 37.63 -20.21 12.73
N SER A 82 36.71 -20.83 12.00
CA SER A 82 36.31 -22.24 12.14
C SER A 82 37.24 -23.22 11.41
N ASP A 83 38.26 -22.74 10.70
CA ASP A 83 39.02 -23.55 9.74
C ASP A 83 40.06 -24.43 10.44
N ILE A 84 39.97 -25.74 10.19
CA ILE A 84 40.88 -26.76 10.72
C ILE A 84 41.30 -27.67 9.58
N TYR A 85 42.60 -27.67 9.28
CA TYR A 85 43.22 -28.55 8.30
C TYR A 85 43.83 -29.74 9.05
N GLN A 86 43.42 -30.96 8.69
CA GLN A 86 43.93 -32.20 9.30
C GLN A 86 44.74 -32.97 8.25
N PHE A 87 45.94 -33.40 8.63
CA PHE A 87 46.84 -34.21 7.80
C PHE A 87 47.13 -35.54 8.47
N CYS A 88 47.05 -36.61 7.69
CA CYS A 88 47.24 -38.01 8.04
C CYS A 88 48.57 -38.53 7.50
N GLY A 89 49.14 -39.57 8.14
CA GLY A 89 50.45 -40.12 7.74
C GLY A 89 50.53 -40.64 6.29
N TYR A 90 49.38 -41.02 5.72
CA TYR A 90 49.22 -41.51 4.34
C TYR A 90 48.78 -40.43 3.33
N ASP A 91 48.62 -39.16 3.74
CA ASP A 91 48.15 -38.11 2.83
C ASP A 91 49.24 -37.66 1.87
N ASN A 92 49.04 -38.01 0.59
CA ASN A 92 49.86 -37.57 -0.54
C ASN A 92 49.61 -36.11 -0.93
N ASN A 93 48.43 -35.56 -0.63
CA ASN A 93 48.05 -34.20 -1.03
C ASN A 93 48.35 -33.18 0.09
N ARG A 94 49.59 -32.69 0.13
CA ARG A 94 50.09 -31.75 1.14
C ARG A 94 50.10 -30.32 0.60
N ASN A 95 48.93 -29.82 0.19
CA ASN A 95 48.81 -28.46 -0.36
C ASN A 95 49.24 -27.38 0.65
N PRO A 96 49.90 -26.29 0.19
CA PRO A 96 50.29 -25.19 1.06
C PRO A 96 49.06 -24.43 1.59
N ILE A 97 49.09 -24.08 2.88
CA ILE A 97 48.07 -23.26 3.54
C ILE A 97 48.60 -21.82 3.61
N THR A 98 47.71 -20.84 3.43
CA THR A 98 48.01 -19.42 3.65
C THR A 98 46.99 -18.83 4.59
N ALA A 99 47.43 -18.17 5.66
CA ALA A 99 46.57 -17.61 6.71
C ALA A 99 46.99 -16.17 7.08
N PHE A 100 46.02 -15.38 7.54
CA PHE A 100 46.19 -13.96 7.91
C PHE A 100 46.11 -13.71 9.42
N ASP A 101 45.91 -14.76 10.22
CA ASP A 101 45.81 -14.72 11.68
C ASP A 101 46.72 -15.80 12.29
N ASN A 102 46.87 -15.78 13.62
CA ASN A 102 47.71 -16.66 14.41
C ASN A 102 47.37 -18.13 14.17
N VAL A 103 48.39 -18.99 14.02
CA VAL A 103 48.19 -20.40 13.68
C VAL A 103 48.58 -21.31 14.83
N ILE A 104 47.72 -22.26 15.16
CA ILE A 104 47.96 -23.30 16.16
C ILE A 104 48.18 -24.63 15.45
N VAL A 105 49.37 -25.19 15.60
CA VAL A 105 49.75 -26.50 15.07
C VAL A 105 49.70 -27.50 16.23
N THR A 106 49.03 -28.62 16.02
CA THR A 106 48.90 -29.71 17.01
C THR A 106 49.29 -31.02 16.35
N HIS A 107 50.15 -31.80 17.01
CA HIS A 107 50.46 -33.18 16.62
C HIS A 107 49.90 -34.09 17.71
N TYR A 108 49.04 -35.02 17.29
CA TYR A 108 48.28 -35.89 18.17
C TYR A 108 48.51 -37.34 17.79
N VAL A 109 48.89 -38.13 18.79
CA VAL A 109 49.19 -39.56 18.69
C VAL A 109 48.53 -40.26 19.87
N LEU A 110 47.59 -41.17 19.61
CA LEU A 110 46.97 -42.02 20.61
C LEU A 110 46.79 -43.45 20.05
N THR A 111 47.66 -44.37 20.48
CA THR A 111 47.76 -45.74 19.95
C THR A 111 48.10 -46.72 21.07
N GLU A 112 47.47 -47.90 21.10
CA GLU A 112 47.74 -48.94 22.10
C GLU A 112 49.13 -49.61 21.93
N TYR A 113 49.78 -49.42 20.77
CA TYR A 113 51.06 -50.04 20.41
C TYR A 113 52.08 -48.99 19.96
N TYR A 114 53.37 -49.24 20.22
CA TYR A 114 54.45 -48.27 19.97
C TYR A 114 54.76 -48.08 18.47
N ILE A 115 54.18 -47.04 17.87
CA ILE A 115 54.46 -46.60 16.49
C ILE A 115 55.68 -45.68 16.40
N TYR A 116 56.21 -45.48 15.19
CA TYR A 116 57.15 -44.40 14.88
C TYR A 116 56.41 -43.24 14.21
N THR A 117 56.59 -42.02 14.72
CA THR A 117 55.91 -40.83 14.23
C THR A 117 56.79 -39.58 14.28
N GLY A 118 56.59 -38.67 13.32
CA GLY A 118 57.32 -37.40 13.19
C GLY A 118 56.82 -36.58 12.01
N PHE A 119 57.10 -35.28 11.98
CA PHE A 119 56.73 -34.40 10.87
C PHE A 119 57.64 -33.17 10.76
N THR A 120 57.64 -32.55 9.58
CA THR A 120 58.31 -31.29 9.26
C THR A 120 57.33 -30.36 8.55
N LEU A 121 56.99 -29.26 9.22
CA LEU A 121 56.17 -28.17 8.71
C LEU A 121 57.04 -26.91 8.59
N GLU A 122 57.39 -26.53 7.36
CA GLU A 122 58.03 -25.25 7.10
C GLU A 122 57.00 -24.12 7.11
N TYR A 123 57.37 -22.95 7.62
CA TYR A 123 56.55 -21.76 7.59
C TYR A 123 57.35 -20.49 7.24
N THR A 124 56.67 -19.54 6.62
CA THR A 124 57.24 -18.26 6.16
C THR A 124 56.21 -17.16 6.38
N ILE A 125 56.43 -16.30 7.38
CA ILE A 125 55.65 -15.08 7.59
C ILE A 125 56.17 -14.02 6.63
N LYS A 126 55.30 -13.46 5.80
CA LYS A 126 55.65 -12.43 4.83
C LYS A 126 54.92 -11.13 5.15
N THR A 127 55.71 -10.05 5.24
CA THR A 127 55.22 -8.67 5.24
C THR A 127 54.60 -8.35 3.88
N ILE A 128 53.49 -7.60 3.85
CA ILE A 128 52.88 -7.13 2.61
C ILE A 128 53.66 -5.90 2.12
N GLU A 129 54.82 -6.13 1.51
CA GLU A 129 55.69 -5.04 1.06
C GLU A 129 55.20 -4.38 -0.25
N CYS A 130 54.67 -3.17 -0.12
CA CYS A 130 55.19 -2.06 -0.93
C CYS A 130 56.28 -1.36 -0.11
N LEU A 131 57.48 -1.17 -0.66
CA LEU A 131 58.65 -0.69 0.08
C LEU A 131 58.67 0.83 0.28
N ASN A 132 57.75 1.34 1.10
CA ASN A 132 57.88 2.46 2.03
C ASN A 132 56.58 2.55 2.86
N ARG A 133 56.62 3.21 4.03
CA ARG A 133 55.38 3.46 4.81
C ARG A 133 54.34 4.26 4.03
N ASN A 134 54.80 5.13 3.14
CA ASN A 134 53.99 5.98 2.28
C ASN A 134 53.82 5.36 0.87
N ASN A 135 53.29 4.14 0.75
CA ASN A 135 53.00 3.52 -0.55
C ASN A 135 51.72 2.66 -0.51
N PHE A 136 50.82 2.85 -1.48
CA PHE A 136 49.64 2.02 -1.73
C PHE A 136 49.88 1.02 -2.86
N LYS A 137 49.05 -0.03 -2.92
CA LYS A 137 49.20 -1.17 -3.83
C LYS A 137 48.01 -1.31 -4.78
N CYS A 138 48.23 -1.12 -6.08
CA CYS A 138 47.26 -1.41 -7.13
C CYS A 138 47.11 -2.94 -7.35
N ASP A 139 45.94 -3.39 -7.84
CA ASP A 139 45.62 -4.80 -8.14
C ASP A 139 46.68 -5.53 -8.98
N ASN A 140 47.34 -4.81 -9.90
CA ASN A 140 48.38 -5.35 -10.79
C ASN A 140 49.77 -5.50 -10.09
N ASN A 141 49.81 -5.48 -8.76
CA ASN A 141 51.03 -5.48 -7.92
C ASN A 141 52.01 -4.32 -8.19
N THR A 142 51.54 -3.21 -8.78
CA THR A 142 52.30 -1.95 -8.86
C THR A 142 52.05 -1.10 -7.61
N CYS A 143 53.10 -0.47 -7.08
CA CYS A 143 52.98 0.46 -5.94
C CYS A 143 52.95 1.92 -6.42
N VAL A 144 52.17 2.76 -5.76
CA VAL A 144 52.13 4.23 -5.93
C VAL A 144 52.38 4.89 -4.56
N SER A 145 52.83 6.14 -4.53
CA SER A 145 53.08 6.86 -3.26
C SER A 145 51.78 7.11 -2.49
N GLU A 146 51.80 7.13 -1.17
CA GLU A 146 50.62 7.51 -0.34
C GLU A 146 50.24 8.99 -0.55
N ASP A 147 51.23 9.85 -0.82
CA ASP A 147 51.04 11.22 -1.30
C ASP A 147 50.60 11.31 -2.80
N ARG A 148 50.30 10.16 -3.42
CA ARG A 148 49.56 9.99 -4.70
C ARG A 148 48.36 9.03 -4.55
N VAL A 149 47.85 8.91 -3.33
CA VAL A 149 46.64 8.16 -3.01
C VAL A 149 45.70 9.17 -2.43
N CYS A 150 44.49 9.19 -2.96
CA CYS A 150 43.56 10.28 -2.73
C CYS A 150 44.04 11.67 -3.21
N ASP A 151 45.01 11.76 -4.16
CA ASP A 151 45.59 13.05 -4.61
C ASP A 151 44.79 13.73 -5.74
N GLY A 152 43.79 13.04 -6.28
CA GLY A 152 43.04 13.56 -7.42
C GLY A 152 43.70 13.25 -8.77
N VAL A 153 44.53 12.23 -8.88
CA VAL A 153 45.11 11.72 -10.13
C VAL A 153 45.02 10.19 -10.15
N LYS A 154 44.80 9.62 -11.34
CA LYS A 154 44.81 8.18 -11.55
C LYS A 154 46.23 7.70 -11.90
N ASP A 155 47.00 7.32 -10.88
CA ASP A 155 48.34 6.74 -11.00
C ASP A 155 48.29 5.20 -11.10
N CYS A 156 47.33 4.52 -10.46
CA CYS A 156 47.04 3.10 -10.70
C CYS A 156 46.29 2.89 -12.02
N LYS A 157 46.72 1.89 -12.80
CA LYS A 157 46.14 1.56 -14.13
C LYS A 157 44.62 1.26 -14.09
N ASN A 158 44.13 0.66 -13.01
CA ASN A 158 42.70 0.43 -12.74
C ASN A 158 42.02 1.66 -12.10
N GLY A 159 42.72 2.40 -11.24
CA GLY A 159 42.22 3.56 -10.49
C GLY A 159 41.89 3.24 -9.02
N ALA A 160 42.42 2.16 -8.45
CA ALA A 160 42.14 1.76 -7.07
C ALA A 160 42.74 2.70 -6.00
N ASP A 161 43.76 3.47 -6.38
CA ASP A 161 44.37 4.58 -5.62
C ASP A 161 43.39 5.73 -5.28
N GLU A 162 42.31 5.86 -6.07
CA GLU A 162 41.27 6.87 -5.86
C GLU A 162 39.95 6.24 -5.35
N VAL A 163 39.92 4.92 -5.06
CA VAL A 163 38.71 4.19 -4.61
C VAL A 163 38.66 4.11 -3.08
N GLY A 164 37.58 4.64 -2.51
CA GLY A 164 37.38 4.68 -1.04
C GLY A 164 38.04 5.90 -0.36
N CYS A 165 38.61 6.80 -1.15
CA CYS A 165 39.20 8.07 -0.72
C CYS A 165 38.17 9.17 -0.45
N GLU A 166 38.53 10.15 0.39
CA GLU A 166 37.93 11.49 0.37
C GLU A 166 38.51 12.32 -0.78
N THR A 167 38.34 11.85 -2.02
CA THR A 167 38.78 12.51 -3.27
C THR A 167 37.71 13.42 -3.86
N GLY A 168 38.05 14.09 -4.96
CA GLY A 168 37.07 14.74 -5.82
C GLY A 168 36.20 15.74 -5.08
N VAL A 169 34.88 15.63 -5.18
CA VAL A 169 33.96 16.49 -4.43
C VAL A 169 34.03 16.26 -2.91
N LEU A 170 34.18 15.02 -2.45
CA LEU A 170 34.17 14.67 -1.03
C LEU A 170 35.35 15.31 -0.26
N SER A 171 36.49 15.53 -0.93
CA SER A 171 37.67 16.23 -0.38
C SER A 171 37.41 17.67 0.09
N ILE A 172 36.29 18.28 -0.33
CA ILE A 172 36.10 19.73 -0.27
C ILE A 172 35.44 20.11 1.04
N LYS A 173 36.23 20.63 1.98
CA LYS A 173 35.77 21.16 3.28
C LYS A 173 34.48 21.99 3.14
N GLY A 174 33.43 21.58 3.87
CA GLY A 174 32.08 22.14 3.82
C GLY A 174 31.07 21.30 3.03
N VAL A 175 31.51 20.29 2.27
CA VAL A 175 30.62 19.38 1.52
C VAL A 175 29.74 18.52 2.43
N PRO A 176 30.26 17.79 3.45
CA PRO A 176 29.42 16.97 4.32
C PRO A 176 28.32 17.79 5.02
N GLU A 177 28.69 18.95 5.58
CA GLU A 177 27.77 19.83 6.29
C GLU A 177 26.72 20.47 5.35
N ALA A 178 27.11 20.79 4.11
CA ALA A 178 26.19 21.26 3.08
C ALA A 178 25.24 20.15 2.60
N ARG A 179 25.73 18.91 2.46
CA ARG A 179 24.94 17.72 2.07
C ARG A 179 23.88 17.44 3.12
N GLU A 180 24.26 17.34 4.39
CA GLU A 180 23.34 17.14 5.52
C GLU A 180 22.29 18.26 5.60
N LYS A 181 22.71 19.53 5.52
CA LYS A 181 21.79 20.68 5.54
C LYS A 181 20.80 20.66 4.36
N ALA A 182 21.26 20.32 3.16
CA ALA A 182 20.40 20.22 1.97
C ALA A 182 19.43 19.03 2.05
N VAL A 183 19.87 17.89 2.58
CA VAL A 183 19.02 16.72 2.89
C VAL A 183 17.95 17.08 3.92
N SER A 184 18.33 17.74 5.02
CA SER A 184 17.39 18.17 6.06
C SER A 184 16.37 19.18 5.53
N TRP A 185 16.80 20.16 4.73
CA TRP A 185 15.90 21.09 4.04
C TRP A 185 14.93 20.35 3.11
N LEU A 186 15.43 19.39 2.32
CA LEU A 186 14.60 18.62 1.39
C LEU A 186 13.56 17.78 2.15
N LYS A 187 13.97 17.03 3.19
CA LYS A 187 13.04 16.28 4.06
C LYS A 187 12.04 17.21 4.76
N GLN A 188 12.41 18.44 5.14
CA GLN A 188 11.48 19.45 5.68
C GLN A 188 10.46 19.97 4.65
N LYS A 189 10.75 19.93 3.33
CA LYS A 189 9.78 20.31 2.27
C LYS A 189 8.82 19.18 1.87
N ARG A 190 8.88 18.01 2.54
CA ARG A 190 7.96 16.88 2.33
C ARG A 190 6.55 17.25 2.82
N THR A 191 5.51 16.78 2.13
CA THR A 191 4.10 16.91 2.55
C THR A 191 3.75 15.86 3.61
N ALA A 192 2.63 16.03 4.31
CA ALA A 192 2.12 15.01 5.25
C ALA A 192 1.96 13.62 4.59
N ALA A 193 1.47 13.57 3.35
CA ALA A 193 1.45 12.36 2.51
C ALA A 193 2.83 11.98 1.94
N TRP A 194 3.90 12.06 2.74
CA TRP A 194 5.23 11.48 2.49
C TRP A 194 5.93 11.76 1.13
N GLY A 195 5.56 12.84 0.43
CA GLY A 195 6.08 13.19 -0.90
C GLY A 195 6.33 14.68 -1.13
N TRP A 196 6.62 15.07 -2.37
CA TRP A 196 6.95 16.45 -2.80
C TRP A 196 6.09 16.92 -3.97
N LYS A 197 4.79 16.59 -3.95
CA LYS A 197 3.86 16.79 -5.08
C LYS A 197 4.46 16.16 -6.35
N GLU A 198 4.45 16.84 -7.50
CA GLU A 198 4.96 16.26 -8.76
C GLU A 198 6.48 16.05 -8.78
N ASN A 199 7.20 16.61 -7.80
CA ASN A 199 8.63 16.37 -7.63
C ASN A 199 8.95 15.14 -6.75
N THR A 200 7.98 14.36 -6.24
CA THR A 200 8.27 13.15 -5.43
C THR A 200 9.31 12.21 -6.08
N PRO A 201 9.18 11.81 -7.36
CA PRO A 201 10.15 10.90 -7.99
C PRO A 201 11.57 11.48 -8.02
N ARG A 202 11.68 12.80 -8.25
CA ARG A 202 12.94 13.55 -8.29
C ARG A 202 13.57 13.67 -6.90
N ALA A 203 12.77 13.94 -5.86
CA ALA A 203 13.25 14.05 -4.49
C ALA A 203 13.82 12.72 -3.99
N VAL A 204 13.13 11.62 -4.28
CA VAL A 204 13.57 10.24 -3.98
C VAL A 204 14.90 9.91 -4.69
N VAL A 205 15.04 10.24 -5.98
CA VAL A 205 16.31 10.12 -6.72
C VAL A 205 17.43 10.96 -6.10
N ALA A 206 17.18 12.21 -5.73
CA ALA A 206 18.20 13.06 -5.11
C ALA A 206 18.62 12.57 -3.70
N LEU A 207 17.70 12.04 -2.90
CA LEU A 207 18.02 11.45 -1.60
C LEU A 207 18.88 10.17 -1.74
N TYR A 208 18.57 9.31 -2.71
CA TYR A 208 19.39 8.13 -3.00
C TYR A 208 20.80 8.52 -3.49
N LEU A 209 20.88 9.42 -4.47
CA LEU A 209 22.16 9.83 -5.04
C LEU A 209 23.05 10.56 -4.03
N ALA A 210 22.47 11.27 -3.06
CA ALA A 210 23.19 11.92 -1.95
C ALA A 210 23.51 10.98 -0.77
N SER A 211 23.32 9.65 -0.92
CA SER A 211 23.47 8.65 0.15
C SER A 211 22.67 8.94 1.43
N ALA A 212 21.50 9.59 1.28
CA ALA A 212 20.64 10.06 2.36
C ALA A 212 19.33 9.24 2.52
N ALA A 213 19.19 8.21 1.69
CA ALA A 213 18.23 7.11 1.74
C ALA A 213 18.81 5.91 0.96
N THR A 214 18.60 4.69 1.43
CA THR A 214 19.01 3.46 0.73
C THR A 214 17.86 2.77 0.02
N PHE A 215 16.62 3.01 0.46
CA PHE A 215 15.39 2.36 0.00
C PHE A 215 15.39 0.82 0.08
N ASP A 216 16.27 0.25 0.91
CA ASP A 216 16.47 -1.20 1.11
C ASP A 216 15.36 -1.91 1.90
N GLY A 217 14.32 -1.17 2.34
CA GLY A 217 13.18 -1.71 3.08
C GLY A 217 13.40 -1.82 4.60
N THR A 218 14.55 -1.41 5.14
CA THR A 218 14.80 -1.42 6.59
C THR A 218 14.22 -0.21 7.33
N VAL A 219 13.96 0.90 6.64
CA VAL A 219 13.50 2.17 7.23
C VAL A 219 12.08 2.50 6.77
N LEU A 220 11.13 2.56 7.70
CA LEU A 220 9.70 2.83 7.41
C LEU A 220 9.46 4.18 6.71
N GLU A 221 10.23 5.22 7.06
CA GLU A 221 10.17 6.51 6.35
C GLU A 221 10.52 6.39 4.85
N GLU A 222 11.46 5.50 4.51
CA GLU A 222 11.91 5.29 3.14
C GLU A 222 10.95 4.40 2.37
N GLU A 223 10.34 3.40 3.03
CA GLU A 223 9.22 2.65 2.48
C GLU A 223 8.05 3.57 2.13
N LEU A 224 7.70 4.53 2.99
CA LEU A 224 6.63 5.51 2.74
C LEU A 224 6.94 6.41 1.53
N MET A 225 8.18 6.88 1.41
CA MET A 225 8.61 7.68 0.25
C MET A 225 8.66 6.85 -1.06
N ALA A 226 8.99 5.56 -0.96
CA ALA A 226 8.95 4.63 -2.09
C ALA A 226 7.50 4.32 -2.51
N LYS A 227 6.62 3.96 -1.57
CA LYS A 227 5.19 3.72 -1.80
C LYS A 227 4.47 4.94 -2.38
N GLN A 228 4.78 6.15 -1.89
CA GLN A 228 4.23 7.38 -2.45
C GLN A 228 4.74 7.69 -3.88
N THR A 229 5.92 7.18 -4.24
CA THR A 229 6.46 7.23 -5.62
C THR A 229 5.75 6.22 -6.52
N GLU A 230 5.58 4.98 -6.05
CA GLU A 230 4.86 3.90 -6.73
C GLU A 230 3.41 4.30 -7.03
N LEU A 231 2.68 4.80 -6.01
CA LEU A 231 1.33 5.35 -6.13
C LEU A 231 1.27 6.50 -7.13
N LYS A 232 2.24 7.43 -7.12
CA LYS A 232 2.28 8.51 -8.12
C LYS A 232 2.56 8.01 -9.53
N THR A 233 3.31 6.93 -9.72
CA THR A 233 3.46 6.30 -11.03
C THR A 233 2.15 5.66 -11.50
N ALA A 234 1.45 4.91 -10.64
CA ALA A 234 0.15 4.31 -10.97
C ALA A 234 -0.89 5.37 -11.36
N VAL A 235 -1.04 6.42 -10.53
CA VAL A 235 -1.93 7.56 -10.80
C VAL A 235 -1.54 8.29 -12.10
N ALA A 236 -0.24 8.46 -12.36
CA ALA A 236 0.21 9.12 -13.59
C ALA A 236 -0.16 8.34 -14.86
N LEU A 237 -0.29 7.01 -14.79
CA LEU A 237 -0.68 6.12 -15.89
C LEU A 237 -2.19 6.14 -16.21
N LEU A 238 -3.04 6.57 -15.27
CA LEU A 238 -4.47 6.81 -15.52
C LEU A 238 -4.72 8.01 -16.45
N ARG A 239 -3.71 8.86 -16.68
CA ARG A 239 -3.80 10.02 -17.58
C ARG A 239 -3.67 9.58 -19.05
N PRO A 240 -4.45 10.16 -19.97
CA PRO A 240 -4.46 9.74 -21.39
C PRO A 240 -3.13 9.95 -22.10
N SER A 241 -2.28 10.86 -21.60
CA SER A 241 -0.92 11.08 -22.11
C SER A 241 0.07 11.30 -20.96
N LEU A 242 1.31 10.88 -21.20
CA LEU A 242 2.48 11.20 -20.39
C LEU A 242 3.61 11.61 -21.33
N THR A 243 4.36 12.65 -20.96
CA THR A 243 5.55 13.05 -21.72
C THR A 243 6.72 12.10 -21.44
N ASN A 244 7.61 11.97 -22.42
CA ASN A 244 8.85 11.18 -22.32
C ASN A 244 9.68 11.62 -21.09
N SER A 245 9.63 12.90 -20.72
CA SER A 245 10.28 13.47 -19.54
C SER A 245 9.65 13.05 -18.21
N GLU A 246 8.32 13.04 -18.10
CA GLU A 246 7.62 12.54 -16.89
C GLU A 246 7.85 11.05 -16.70
N LEU A 247 7.68 10.26 -17.78
CA LEU A 247 7.92 8.82 -17.77
C LEU A 247 9.38 8.52 -17.38
N SER A 248 10.32 9.37 -17.81
CA SER A 248 11.72 9.30 -17.37
C SER A 248 11.90 9.54 -15.86
N TRP A 249 11.20 10.50 -15.25
CA TRP A 249 11.29 10.72 -13.80
C TRP A 249 10.76 9.53 -13.00
N PHE A 250 9.65 8.92 -13.45
CA PHE A 250 9.10 7.72 -12.81
C PHE A 250 10.04 6.51 -12.95
N ILE A 251 10.57 6.22 -14.15
CA ILE A 251 11.47 5.07 -14.35
C ILE A 251 12.73 5.21 -13.47
N ASN A 252 13.38 6.38 -13.45
CA ASN A 252 14.56 6.59 -12.58
C ASN A 252 14.23 6.43 -11.09
N ALA A 253 13.05 6.85 -10.64
CA ALA A 253 12.64 6.72 -9.25
C ALA A 253 12.24 5.28 -8.86
N LEU A 254 11.64 4.52 -9.77
CA LEU A 254 11.40 3.09 -9.57
C LEU A 254 12.73 2.31 -9.47
N LEU A 255 13.72 2.64 -10.31
CA LEU A 255 15.05 2.03 -10.25
C LEU A 255 15.71 2.22 -8.88
N VAL A 256 15.83 3.46 -8.37
CA VAL A 256 16.46 3.71 -7.05
C VAL A 256 15.65 3.18 -5.86
N THR A 257 14.34 2.99 -6.01
CA THR A 257 13.48 2.35 -5.00
C THR A 257 13.36 0.84 -5.18
N CYS A 258 14.11 0.24 -6.11
CA CYS A 258 14.12 -1.19 -6.40
C CYS A 258 12.79 -1.81 -6.84
N HIS A 259 11.87 -1.00 -7.39
CA HIS A 259 10.69 -1.48 -8.11
C HIS A 259 11.04 -1.75 -9.58
N SER A 260 10.36 -2.69 -10.24
CA SER A 260 10.66 -3.05 -11.63
C SER A 260 9.89 -2.15 -12.62
N PRO A 261 10.52 -1.15 -13.29
CA PRO A 261 9.85 -0.37 -14.33
C PRO A 261 9.55 -1.19 -15.60
N ARG A 262 10.04 -2.42 -15.69
CA ARG A 262 9.76 -3.35 -16.80
C ARG A 262 8.52 -4.22 -16.56
N GLN A 263 8.06 -4.33 -15.31
CA GLN A 263 6.91 -5.12 -14.87
C GLN A 263 6.07 -4.32 -13.84
N PHE A 264 5.85 -3.03 -14.10
CA PHE A 264 5.09 -2.15 -13.23
C PHE A 264 3.59 -2.46 -13.39
N TYR A 265 3.04 -3.36 -12.57
CA TYR A 265 1.63 -3.78 -12.61
C TYR A 265 1.14 -4.14 -14.03
N GLY A 266 1.92 -4.98 -14.72
CA GLY A 266 1.65 -5.40 -16.11
C GLY A 266 2.15 -4.42 -17.19
N HIS A 267 2.49 -3.18 -16.84
CA HIS A 267 3.04 -2.20 -17.76
C HIS A 267 4.58 -2.25 -17.81
N ASN A 268 5.14 -2.29 -19.02
CA ASN A 268 6.58 -2.14 -19.25
C ASN A 268 6.88 -0.68 -19.62
N LEU A 269 7.18 0.14 -18.62
CA LEU A 269 7.41 1.58 -18.76
C LEU A 269 8.69 1.88 -19.54
N VAL A 270 9.73 1.05 -19.38
CA VAL A 270 10.99 1.18 -20.13
C VAL A 270 10.76 0.99 -21.63
N ARG A 271 9.95 -0.02 -22.00
CA ARG A 271 9.52 -0.24 -23.39
C ARG A 271 8.66 0.92 -23.90
N ARG A 272 7.66 1.37 -23.13
CA ARG A 272 6.81 2.53 -23.49
C ARG A 272 7.64 3.78 -23.75
N LEU A 273 8.69 4.05 -22.96
CA LEU A 273 9.60 5.18 -23.18
C LEU A 273 10.40 5.02 -24.49
N LYS A 274 10.84 3.80 -24.81
CA LYS A 274 11.57 3.51 -26.06
C LYS A 274 10.68 3.71 -27.28
N GLU A 275 9.47 3.14 -27.26
CA GLU A 275 8.42 3.31 -28.27
C GLU A 275 8.08 4.80 -28.47
N GLN A 276 7.82 5.55 -27.38
CA GLN A 276 7.57 7.01 -27.42
C GLN A 276 8.73 7.86 -27.97
N VAL A 277 9.96 7.34 -28.01
CA VAL A 277 11.11 8.02 -28.61
C VAL A 277 11.29 7.61 -30.07
N GLU A 278 11.11 6.33 -30.41
CA GLU A 278 11.17 5.81 -31.78
C GLU A 278 10.08 6.42 -32.68
N GLU A 279 8.85 6.56 -32.16
CA GLU A 279 7.70 7.15 -32.85
C GLU A 279 7.73 8.69 -32.90
N SER A 280 8.58 9.35 -32.10
CA SER A 280 8.55 10.81 -31.98
C SER A 280 8.88 11.49 -33.32
N GLY A 281 7.99 12.34 -33.83
CA GLY A 281 8.26 13.18 -35.01
C GLY A 281 9.03 14.46 -34.70
N ASN A 282 9.35 14.70 -33.42
CA ASN A 282 9.80 15.96 -32.84
C ASN A 282 11.06 15.75 -31.96
N PHE A 283 11.61 16.85 -31.46
CA PHE A 283 12.72 16.86 -30.50
C PHE A 283 12.48 15.93 -29.28
N THR A 284 13.32 14.91 -29.10
CA THR A 284 13.39 14.15 -27.85
C THR A 284 14.39 14.77 -26.87
N HIS A 285 13.95 14.95 -25.61
CA HIS A 285 14.77 15.49 -24.54
C HIS A 285 15.82 14.47 -24.04
N PRO A 286 17.12 14.82 -23.91
CA PRO A 286 18.21 13.88 -23.61
C PRO A 286 18.04 12.99 -22.37
N LEU A 287 17.24 13.44 -21.39
CA LEU A 287 16.87 12.66 -20.21
C LEU A 287 16.24 11.30 -20.57
N ALA A 288 15.51 11.18 -21.68
CA ALA A 288 14.95 9.91 -22.13
C ALA A 288 16.06 8.89 -22.45
N TYR A 289 17.08 9.30 -23.20
CA TYR A 289 18.24 8.46 -23.52
C TYR A 289 19.06 8.07 -22.28
N LEU A 290 19.30 9.03 -21.38
CA LEU A 290 19.93 8.74 -20.08
C LEU A 290 19.11 7.72 -19.28
N THR A 291 17.78 7.83 -19.28
CA THR A 291 16.90 6.93 -18.52
C THR A 291 16.84 5.52 -19.12
N LEU A 292 16.83 5.39 -20.45
CA LEU A 292 16.96 4.09 -21.12
C LEU A 292 18.28 3.41 -20.71
N CYS A 293 19.40 4.14 -20.72
CA CYS A 293 20.68 3.60 -20.27
C CYS A 293 20.67 3.22 -18.77
N ASN A 294 20.11 4.07 -17.90
CA ASN A 294 19.93 3.76 -16.46
C ASN A 294 19.09 2.49 -16.24
N ALA A 295 18.08 2.24 -17.07
CA ALA A 295 17.26 1.02 -17.05
C ALA A 295 17.92 -0.20 -17.74
N ASN A 296 19.20 -0.08 -18.13
CA ASN A 296 19.97 -1.03 -18.96
C ASN A 296 19.22 -1.45 -20.25
N GLU A 297 18.54 -0.51 -20.88
CA GLU A 297 17.87 -0.67 -22.17
C GLU A 297 18.79 -0.21 -23.32
N SER A 298 18.70 -0.83 -24.49
CA SER A 298 19.42 -0.34 -25.66
C SER A 298 18.78 0.96 -26.16
N TRP A 299 19.61 1.91 -26.59
CA TRP A 299 19.09 3.08 -27.29
C TRP A 299 18.41 2.71 -28.61
N PRO A 300 17.41 3.50 -29.04
CA PRO A 300 16.80 3.40 -30.36
C PRO A 300 17.73 3.96 -31.45
N ALA A 301 17.53 3.56 -32.70
CA ALA A 301 18.43 3.90 -33.80
C ALA A 301 18.64 5.42 -34.02
N ARG A 302 17.64 6.26 -33.72
CA ARG A 302 17.76 7.73 -33.86
C ARG A 302 18.59 8.40 -32.76
N ALA A 303 18.86 7.73 -31.63
CA ALA A 303 19.50 8.36 -30.47
C ALA A 303 20.83 9.09 -30.81
N THR A 304 21.63 8.51 -31.70
CA THR A 304 22.88 9.13 -32.15
C THR A 304 22.67 10.38 -33.00
N GLU A 305 21.59 10.46 -33.77
CA GLU A 305 21.24 11.64 -34.59
C GLU A 305 20.74 12.78 -33.71
N ASP A 306 19.76 12.51 -32.84
CA ASP A 306 19.23 13.46 -31.86
C ASP A 306 20.34 14.07 -30.99
N LEU A 307 21.17 13.22 -30.37
CA LEU A 307 22.26 13.67 -29.50
C LEU A 307 23.35 14.42 -30.28
N ASN A 308 23.68 14.02 -31.52
CA ASN A 308 24.60 14.77 -32.37
C ASN A 308 24.06 16.16 -32.73
N SER A 309 22.75 16.29 -32.99
CA SER A 309 22.12 17.58 -33.30
C SER A 309 22.27 18.58 -32.13
N ILE A 310 22.11 18.08 -30.89
CA ILE A 310 22.23 18.87 -29.67
C ILE A 310 23.69 19.26 -29.40
N LEU A 311 24.64 18.31 -29.51
CA LEU A 311 26.08 18.59 -29.31
C LEU A 311 26.69 19.48 -30.40
N ASN A 312 26.14 19.49 -31.61
CA ASN A 312 26.61 20.34 -32.71
C ASN A 312 25.90 21.72 -32.77
N SER A 313 24.93 21.97 -31.89
CA SER A 313 24.26 23.26 -31.81
C SER A 313 25.21 24.34 -31.28
N ASN A 314 25.48 25.36 -32.11
CA ASN A 314 26.30 26.52 -31.76
C ASN A 314 25.41 27.72 -31.35
N SER A 315 24.21 27.48 -30.81
CA SER A 315 23.27 28.54 -30.42
C SER A 315 23.62 29.13 -29.05
N ASP A 316 23.61 30.45 -28.94
CA ASP A 316 23.98 31.18 -27.72
C ASP A 316 23.00 31.00 -26.55
N TYR A 317 21.77 30.54 -26.81
CA TYR A 317 20.72 30.40 -25.79
C TYR A 317 21.21 29.56 -24.59
N PRO A 318 21.07 30.04 -23.33
CA PRO A 318 21.64 29.36 -22.16
C PRO A 318 21.24 27.89 -22.03
N PHE A 319 19.96 27.57 -22.25
CA PHE A 319 19.42 26.21 -22.11
C PHE A 319 20.05 25.17 -23.05
N VAL A 320 20.70 25.60 -24.14
CA VAL A 320 21.39 24.67 -25.06
C VAL A 320 22.56 23.99 -24.34
N LYS A 321 23.23 24.70 -23.42
CA LYS A 321 24.32 24.15 -22.60
C LYS A 321 23.79 23.12 -21.59
N ASP A 322 22.59 23.35 -21.04
CA ASP A 322 21.89 22.41 -20.15
C ASP A 322 21.53 21.10 -20.88
N LEU A 323 20.99 21.21 -22.10
CA LEU A 323 20.69 20.07 -22.97
C LEU A 323 21.95 19.31 -23.38
N GLN A 324 23.03 20.03 -23.73
CA GLN A 324 24.33 19.44 -24.04
C GLN A 324 24.91 18.70 -22.83
N ALA A 325 24.80 19.24 -21.61
CA ALA A 325 25.25 18.57 -20.39
C ALA A 325 24.49 17.27 -20.10
N MET A 326 23.17 17.25 -20.29
CA MET A 326 22.37 16.03 -20.20
C MET A 326 22.72 15.03 -21.33
N ALA A 327 22.99 15.49 -22.55
CA ALA A 327 23.42 14.65 -23.66
C ALA A 327 24.81 14.01 -23.41
N ILE A 328 25.76 14.76 -22.85
CA ILE A 328 27.07 14.23 -22.40
C ILE A 328 26.88 13.18 -21.30
N THR A 329 26.02 13.43 -20.32
CA THR A 329 25.71 12.46 -19.25
C THR A 329 25.10 11.17 -19.82
N ALA A 330 24.19 11.28 -20.80
CA ALA A 330 23.62 10.13 -21.51
C ALA A 330 24.69 9.31 -22.26
N ILE A 331 25.57 9.98 -23.02
CA ILE A 331 26.65 9.31 -23.79
C ILE A 331 27.67 8.64 -22.86
N SER A 332 27.99 9.27 -21.73
CA SER A 332 28.87 8.68 -20.70
C SER A 332 28.27 7.40 -20.12
N CYS A 333 26.95 7.39 -19.89
CA CYS A 333 26.22 6.19 -19.44
C CYS A 333 26.34 5.07 -20.48
N GLU A 334 26.04 5.34 -21.76
CA GLU A 334 26.05 4.31 -22.81
C GLU A 334 27.45 3.74 -23.08
N ALA A 335 28.49 4.58 -23.01
CA ALA A 335 29.89 4.18 -23.11
C ALA A 335 30.31 3.25 -21.94
N HIS A 336 29.87 3.57 -20.72
CA HIS A 336 30.09 2.74 -19.52
C HIS A 336 29.32 1.40 -19.61
N ARG A 337 28.03 1.45 -19.98
CA ARG A 337 27.15 0.28 -20.16
C ARG A 337 27.71 -0.71 -21.18
N SER A 338 28.24 -0.20 -22.29
CA SER A 338 28.82 -1.00 -23.38
C SER A 338 30.23 -1.54 -23.07
N ARG A 339 30.84 -1.18 -21.93
CA ARG A 339 32.21 -1.56 -21.50
C ARG A 339 33.31 -1.27 -22.54
N ASN A 340 33.06 -0.37 -23.49
CA ASN A 340 33.95 -0.05 -24.61
C ASN A 340 33.83 1.44 -24.96
N ILE A 341 34.93 2.17 -24.76
CA ILE A 341 35.13 3.56 -25.21
C ILE A 341 35.77 3.58 -26.62
N ASN A 342 35.87 2.41 -27.25
CA ASN A 342 36.47 2.21 -28.58
C ASN A 342 35.43 2.43 -29.70
N ASN A 343 35.91 2.71 -30.92
CA ASN A 343 35.15 3.18 -32.09
C ASN A 343 33.99 2.30 -32.62
N THR A 344 33.63 1.19 -31.94
CA THR A 344 32.62 0.23 -32.38
C THR A 344 31.22 0.45 -31.80
N THR A 345 31.09 1.21 -30.71
CA THR A 345 29.83 1.42 -29.97
C THR A 345 29.27 2.82 -30.21
N LEU A 346 30.10 3.85 -30.07
CA LEU A 346 29.81 5.23 -30.44
C LEU A 346 30.45 5.53 -31.80
N GLY A 347 29.62 5.93 -32.77
CA GLY A 347 30.10 6.33 -34.09
C GLY A 347 31.12 7.47 -34.01
N HIS A 348 32.15 7.41 -34.86
CA HIS A 348 33.26 8.37 -34.85
C HIS A 348 32.85 9.86 -34.81
N PRO A 349 31.78 10.32 -35.51
CA PRO A 349 31.29 11.70 -35.37
C PRO A 349 30.84 12.04 -33.94
N THR A 350 30.07 11.16 -33.29
CA THR A 350 29.56 11.37 -31.92
C THR A 350 30.69 11.42 -30.90
N LEU A 351 31.68 10.52 -31.00
CA LEU A 351 32.85 10.54 -30.12
C LEU A 351 33.68 11.83 -30.30
N THR A 352 33.71 12.38 -31.51
CA THR A 352 34.39 13.66 -31.80
C THR A 352 33.64 14.84 -31.19
N LEU A 353 32.30 14.90 -31.35
CA LEU A 353 31.45 15.94 -30.74
C LEU A 353 31.46 15.89 -29.20
N TYR A 354 31.38 14.70 -28.61
CA TYR A 354 31.47 14.47 -27.17
C TYR A 354 32.75 15.07 -26.57
N LYS A 355 33.92 14.74 -27.15
CA LYS A 355 35.21 15.29 -26.72
C LYS A 355 35.30 16.81 -26.92
N LYS A 356 34.83 17.33 -28.07
CA LYS A 356 34.77 18.77 -28.35
C LYS A 356 33.95 19.53 -27.30
N THR A 357 32.82 18.97 -26.87
CA THR A 357 31.89 19.62 -25.93
C THR A 357 32.44 19.62 -24.50
N LEU A 358 33.04 18.51 -24.05
CA LEU A 358 33.75 18.48 -22.76
C LEU A 358 34.87 19.55 -22.70
N GLU A 359 35.66 19.64 -23.77
CA GLU A 359 36.70 20.64 -23.91
C GLU A 359 36.18 22.07 -24.08
N HIS A 360 34.93 22.26 -24.46
CA HIS A 360 34.26 23.56 -24.46
C HIS A 360 33.78 23.93 -23.06
N PHE A 361 33.10 23.02 -22.35
CA PHE A 361 32.59 23.25 -20.99
C PHE A 361 33.70 23.68 -20.02
N LYS A 362 34.84 22.96 -19.99
CA LYS A 362 36.00 23.34 -19.16
C LYS A 362 36.44 24.79 -19.38
N LYS A 363 36.42 25.24 -20.65
CA LYS A 363 36.81 26.60 -21.07
C LYS A 363 35.75 27.67 -20.82
N LEU A 364 34.51 27.29 -20.47
CA LEU A 364 33.45 28.20 -20.05
C LEU A 364 33.48 28.51 -18.54
N GLN A 365 34.38 27.91 -17.75
CA GLN A 365 34.41 28.12 -16.31
C GLN A 365 34.79 29.57 -15.96
N ALA A 366 33.89 30.26 -15.26
CA ALA A 366 34.10 31.62 -14.79
C ALA A 366 35.08 31.68 -13.60
N HIS A 367 35.55 32.89 -13.26
CA HIS A 367 36.52 33.11 -12.17
C HIS A 367 36.01 32.69 -10.78
N ASP A 368 34.69 32.66 -10.57
CA ASP A 368 34.04 32.18 -9.34
C ASP A 368 33.79 30.66 -9.32
N GLY A 369 34.10 29.95 -10.42
CA GLY A 369 33.83 28.53 -10.59
C GLY A 369 32.47 28.20 -11.22
N SER A 370 31.62 29.18 -11.52
CA SER A 370 30.34 28.95 -12.19
C SER A 370 30.50 28.67 -13.70
N PHE A 371 29.44 28.18 -14.32
CA PHE A 371 29.30 28.06 -15.78
C PHE A 371 28.11 28.89 -16.32
N GLY A 372 27.79 29.99 -15.63
CA GLY A 372 26.65 30.87 -15.96
C GLY A 372 25.69 31.04 -14.78
N ASN A 373 24.60 30.26 -14.75
CA ASN A 373 23.66 30.22 -13.62
C ASN A 373 23.84 28.93 -12.80
N VAL A 374 23.18 28.84 -11.63
CA VAL A 374 23.31 27.70 -10.71
C VAL A 374 22.87 26.36 -11.33
N TYR A 375 21.81 26.33 -12.14
CA TYR A 375 21.29 25.11 -12.77
C TYR A 375 22.24 24.60 -13.86
N THR A 376 22.69 25.48 -14.76
CA THR A 376 23.70 25.17 -15.78
C THR A 376 25.02 24.75 -15.16
N THR A 377 25.43 25.40 -14.06
CA THR A 377 26.63 25.03 -13.30
C THR A 377 26.52 23.62 -12.73
N ALA A 378 25.39 23.27 -12.11
CA ALA A 378 25.17 21.93 -11.58
C ALA A 378 25.09 20.86 -12.68
N LEU A 379 24.39 21.12 -13.78
CA LEU A 379 24.26 20.18 -14.90
C LEU A 379 25.61 19.92 -15.59
N ILE A 380 26.38 20.97 -15.89
CA ILE A 380 27.73 20.82 -16.46
C ILE A 380 28.63 20.05 -15.49
N THR A 381 28.55 20.33 -14.18
CA THR A 381 29.31 19.58 -13.16
C THR A 381 28.96 18.09 -13.18
N GLN A 382 27.68 17.72 -13.14
CA GLN A 382 27.27 16.30 -13.26
C GLN A 382 27.74 15.66 -14.58
N SER A 383 27.77 16.42 -15.69
CA SER A 383 28.28 15.92 -16.98
C SER A 383 29.79 15.69 -16.97
N LEU A 384 30.56 16.49 -16.22
CA LEU A 384 32.01 16.33 -16.05
C LEU A 384 32.33 15.16 -15.11
N LEU A 385 31.58 14.99 -14.01
CA LEU A 385 31.68 13.84 -13.11
C LEU A 385 31.37 12.52 -13.84
N SER A 386 30.22 12.43 -14.52
CA SER A 386 29.83 11.23 -15.30
C SER A 386 30.82 10.91 -16.43
N SER A 387 31.52 11.91 -16.97
CA SER A 387 32.58 11.75 -17.98
C SER A 387 33.97 11.46 -17.38
N GLY A 388 34.07 11.22 -16.07
CA GLY A 388 35.34 10.94 -15.37
C GLY A 388 36.35 12.08 -15.40
N GLN A 389 35.89 13.33 -15.54
CA GLN A 389 36.75 14.53 -15.60
C GLN A 389 36.98 15.15 -14.20
N GLU A 390 36.48 14.54 -13.13
CA GLU A 390 36.59 15.04 -11.74
C GLU A 390 38.04 15.36 -11.32
N HIS A 391 38.96 14.51 -11.77
CA HIS A 391 40.40 14.54 -11.47
C HIS A 391 41.21 15.42 -12.45
N ASN A 392 40.57 16.04 -13.45
CA ASN A 392 41.29 16.83 -14.46
C ASN A 392 41.69 18.21 -13.94
N LYS A 393 43.00 18.49 -13.99
CA LYS A 393 43.61 19.79 -13.60
C LYS A 393 43.36 20.93 -14.62
N ASP A 394 42.53 20.68 -15.64
CA ASP A 394 42.14 21.64 -16.70
C ASP A 394 40.86 22.45 -16.37
N TRP A 395 40.18 22.15 -15.26
CA TRP A 395 39.10 22.94 -14.67
C TRP A 395 39.17 22.92 -13.14
N LYS A 396 38.44 23.82 -12.46
CA LYS A 396 38.57 24.05 -11.01
C LYS A 396 37.36 23.50 -10.23
N LEU A 397 37.25 22.18 -10.10
CA LEU A 397 36.18 21.51 -9.32
C LEU A 397 35.94 22.18 -7.95
N ASN A 398 37.03 22.47 -7.22
CA ASN A 398 36.99 23.07 -5.88
C ASN A 398 36.30 24.45 -5.84
N ALA A 399 36.43 25.26 -6.90
CA ALA A 399 35.75 26.54 -7.02
C ALA A 399 34.26 26.34 -7.32
N THR A 400 33.94 25.46 -8.28
CA THR A 400 32.55 25.15 -8.66
C THR A 400 31.73 24.61 -7.49
N VAL A 401 32.27 23.67 -6.72
CA VAL A 401 31.56 23.11 -5.55
C VAL A 401 31.35 24.18 -4.47
N LYS A 402 32.33 25.05 -4.21
CA LYS A 402 32.18 26.19 -3.27
C LYS A 402 31.12 27.19 -3.73
N TYR A 403 31.02 27.46 -5.05
CA TYR A 403 29.94 28.24 -5.62
C TYR A 403 28.57 27.57 -5.38
N LEU A 404 28.44 26.27 -5.67
CA LEU A 404 27.19 25.54 -5.46
C LEU A 404 26.77 25.47 -3.97
N ILE A 405 27.72 25.29 -3.06
CA ILE A 405 27.48 25.36 -1.60
C ILE A 405 27.03 26.77 -1.18
N LYS A 406 27.61 27.83 -1.75
CA LYS A 406 27.17 29.21 -1.48
C LYS A 406 25.71 29.43 -1.92
N GLU A 407 25.32 28.95 -3.10
CA GLU A 407 23.95 29.11 -3.60
C GLU A 407 22.93 28.26 -2.81
N LEU A 408 23.29 27.05 -2.37
CA LEU A 408 22.47 26.26 -1.43
C LEU A 408 22.25 26.94 -0.08
N ASN A 409 23.19 27.79 0.35
CA ASN A 409 23.09 28.57 1.59
C ASN A 409 22.37 29.92 1.41
N SER A 410 21.91 30.25 0.19
CA SER A 410 21.14 31.47 -0.07
C SER A 410 19.72 31.40 0.52
N SER A 411 19.14 32.55 0.84
CA SER A 411 17.72 32.66 1.25
C SER A 411 16.73 32.37 0.11
N SER A 412 17.24 32.23 -1.12
CA SER A 412 16.50 31.97 -2.36
C SER A 412 16.56 30.50 -2.82
N VAL A 413 17.15 29.59 -2.04
CA VAL A 413 17.29 28.18 -2.41
C VAL A 413 15.93 27.52 -2.68
N ASP A 414 15.80 26.89 -3.84
CA ASP A 414 14.57 26.26 -4.32
C ASP A 414 14.71 24.74 -4.46
N PHE A 415 13.62 24.07 -4.88
CA PHE A 415 13.64 22.62 -5.07
C PHE A 415 14.62 22.21 -6.19
N LEU A 416 14.66 22.92 -7.32
CA LEU A 416 15.45 22.53 -8.49
C LEU A 416 16.95 22.67 -8.21
N THR A 417 17.35 23.76 -7.55
CA THR A 417 18.71 23.98 -7.04
C THR A 417 19.14 22.84 -6.12
N THR A 418 18.30 22.50 -5.15
CA THR A 418 18.58 21.41 -4.19
C THR A 418 18.69 20.05 -4.90
N TYR A 419 17.76 19.73 -5.79
CA TYR A 419 17.72 18.49 -6.57
C TYR A 419 18.96 18.31 -7.47
N LEU A 420 19.43 19.37 -8.13
CA LEU A 420 20.58 19.28 -9.03
C LEU A 420 21.93 19.24 -8.30
N ILE A 421 22.03 19.81 -7.10
CA ILE A 421 23.29 19.89 -6.35
C ILE A 421 23.48 18.71 -5.38
N LEU A 422 22.41 18.14 -4.83
CA LEU A 422 22.50 17.02 -3.87
C LEU A 422 23.35 15.82 -4.37
N PRO A 423 23.21 15.33 -5.62
CA PRO A 423 24.08 14.28 -6.15
C PRO A 423 25.56 14.69 -6.20
N ILE A 424 25.83 15.94 -6.58
CA ILE A 424 27.20 16.47 -6.74
C ILE A 424 27.95 16.43 -5.40
N LEU A 425 27.28 16.82 -4.31
CA LEU A 425 27.85 16.78 -2.95
C LEU A 425 28.17 15.37 -2.42
N ASP A 426 27.91 14.34 -3.21
CA ASP A 426 28.24 12.95 -2.92
C ASP A 426 29.13 12.31 -4.01
N GLY A 427 29.71 13.13 -4.90
CA GLY A 427 30.49 12.70 -6.06
C GLY A 427 29.66 12.11 -7.21
N LYS A 428 28.32 12.18 -7.14
CA LYS A 428 27.41 11.46 -8.05
C LYS A 428 26.71 12.35 -9.08
N SER A 429 26.13 11.69 -10.06
CA SER A 429 25.34 12.23 -11.17
C SER A 429 24.05 11.43 -11.37
N VAL A 430 23.13 11.91 -12.21
CA VAL A 430 21.93 11.13 -12.60
C VAL A 430 22.29 9.85 -13.40
N MET A 431 23.51 9.71 -13.92
CA MET A 431 24.01 8.44 -14.51
C MET A 431 24.27 7.35 -13.46
N ASP A 432 24.53 7.69 -12.20
CA ASP A 432 24.85 6.70 -11.16
C ASP A 432 23.64 5.83 -10.75
N ILE A 433 22.44 6.18 -11.23
CA ILE A 433 21.25 5.32 -11.17
C ILE A 433 21.48 4.00 -11.95
N SER A 434 22.31 4.01 -13.00
CA SER A 434 22.74 2.79 -13.72
C SER A 434 23.56 1.81 -12.85
N ARG A 435 23.99 2.23 -11.65
CA ARG A 435 24.81 1.45 -10.70
C ARG A 435 24.02 0.92 -9.49
N VAL A 436 22.70 1.15 -9.42
CA VAL A 436 21.84 0.70 -8.32
C VAL A 436 21.90 -0.82 -8.15
N ASN A 437 22.24 -1.30 -6.94
CA ASN A 437 22.30 -2.72 -6.62
C ASN A 437 21.18 -3.15 -5.67
N CYS A 438 20.04 -3.56 -6.22
CA CYS A 438 18.89 -4.04 -5.45
C CYS A 438 19.04 -5.46 -4.89
N SER A 439 20.22 -6.08 -4.92
CA SER A 439 20.37 -7.51 -4.60
C SER A 439 20.17 -7.90 -3.14
N SER A 440 20.25 -6.94 -2.22
CA SER A 440 19.91 -7.14 -0.80
C SER A 440 18.48 -6.69 -0.45
N ASN A 441 17.70 -6.20 -1.42
CA ASN A 441 16.39 -5.59 -1.17
C ASN A 441 15.29 -6.69 -1.06
N PRO A 442 14.45 -6.70 -0.02
CA PRO A 442 13.39 -7.69 0.13
C PRO A 442 12.35 -7.62 -0.99
N ARG A 443 12.09 -6.45 -1.59
CA ARG A 443 11.18 -6.29 -2.77
C ARG A 443 11.69 -7.02 -4.03
N LYS A 444 12.92 -7.55 -4.02
CA LYS A 444 13.50 -8.39 -5.10
C LYS A 444 13.40 -9.90 -4.79
N HIS A 445 13.09 -10.28 -3.55
CA HIS A 445 13.15 -11.67 -3.07
C HIS A 445 11.90 -12.16 -2.33
N GLY A 446 10.96 -11.28 -1.98
CA GLY A 446 9.63 -11.59 -1.47
C GLY A 446 8.55 -10.88 -2.28
N ASP A 447 7.43 -11.57 -2.52
CA ASP A 447 6.28 -11.11 -3.32
C ASP A 447 6.65 -10.59 -4.73
N ASP A 448 6.96 -11.53 -5.62
CA ASP A 448 7.13 -11.29 -7.06
C ASP A 448 5.95 -10.47 -7.62
N PRO A 449 6.18 -9.34 -8.33
CA PRO A 449 5.14 -8.62 -9.04
C PRO A 449 4.31 -9.49 -9.98
N VAL A 450 4.87 -10.58 -10.54
CA VAL A 450 4.13 -11.56 -11.34
C VAL A 450 3.08 -12.31 -10.52
N SER A 451 3.28 -12.49 -9.20
CA SER A 451 2.26 -13.06 -8.32
C SER A 451 1.07 -12.11 -8.14
N GLU A 452 1.30 -10.82 -7.83
CA GLU A 452 0.21 -9.84 -7.82
C GLU A 452 -0.42 -9.65 -9.21
N ILE A 453 0.36 -9.72 -10.31
CA ILE A 453 -0.17 -9.61 -11.68
C ILE A 453 -1.09 -10.79 -12.04
N ASN A 454 -0.81 -12.01 -11.58
CA ASN A 454 -1.72 -13.14 -11.77
C ASN A 454 -3.02 -12.93 -11.00
N ASP A 455 -2.94 -12.44 -9.76
CA ASP A 455 -4.10 -12.08 -8.93
C ASP A 455 -4.90 -10.91 -9.58
N TYR A 456 -4.24 -9.97 -10.26
CA TYR A 456 -4.88 -8.78 -10.87
C TYR A 456 -5.43 -8.95 -12.30
N LEU A 457 -4.84 -9.84 -13.12
CA LEU A 457 -5.31 -10.13 -14.48
C LEU A 457 -6.26 -11.33 -14.57
N GLY A 458 -6.30 -12.15 -13.51
CA GLY A 458 -7.13 -13.34 -13.40
C GLY A 458 -6.65 -14.53 -14.25
N PRO A 459 -7.01 -15.77 -13.85
CA PRO A 459 -6.84 -16.94 -14.70
C PRO A 459 -7.68 -16.82 -15.99
N LYS A 460 -7.12 -17.33 -17.09
CA LYS A 460 -7.76 -17.30 -18.42
C LYS A 460 -8.20 -18.70 -18.84
N MET A 461 -9.49 -18.98 -18.72
CA MET A 461 -10.11 -20.21 -19.22
C MET A 461 -10.08 -20.30 -20.75
N ARG A 462 -10.40 -21.51 -21.25
CA ARG A 462 -10.63 -21.77 -22.68
C ARG A 462 -12.10 -22.17 -22.85
N VAL A 463 -12.87 -21.31 -23.50
CA VAL A 463 -14.27 -21.57 -23.85
C VAL A 463 -14.32 -22.14 -25.27
N ARG A 464 -15.11 -23.19 -25.47
CA ARG A 464 -15.47 -23.68 -26.80
C ARG A 464 -16.90 -23.22 -27.07
N TYR A 465 -17.05 -22.24 -27.95
CA TYR A 465 -18.36 -21.78 -28.40
C TYR A 465 -18.71 -22.55 -29.68
N SER A 466 -19.87 -23.21 -29.70
CA SER A 466 -20.31 -24.10 -30.77
C SER A 466 -21.70 -23.71 -31.24
N LEU A 467 -21.78 -23.19 -32.46
CA LEU A 467 -23.02 -22.93 -33.17
C LEU A 467 -23.47 -24.21 -33.90
N TYR A 468 -24.74 -24.57 -33.72
CA TYR A 468 -25.42 -25.69 -34.36
C TYR A 468 -26.58 -25.14 -35.18
N ILE A 469 -26.68 -25.52 -36.46
CA ILE A 469 -27.73 -25.04 -37.37
C ILE A 469 -28.40 -26.23 -38.07
N GLY A 470 -29.69 -26.45 -37.78
CA GLY A 470 -30.48 -27.56 -38.33
C GLY A 470 -30.60 -28.77 -37.39
N ASP A 471 -31.45 -29.72 -37.80
CA ASP A 471 -31.88 -30.86 -36.97
C ASP A 471 -30.87 -32.02 -36.95
N GLU A 472 -30.02 -32.11 -37.98
CA GLU A 472 -28.89 -33.03 -38.06
C GLU A 472 -27.59 -32.31 -37.64
N LYS A 473 -26.71 -33.00 -36.90
CA LYS A 473 -25.56 -32.40 -36.19
C LYS A 473 -24.37 -32.03 -37.08
N ASP A 474 -24.60 -31.79 -38.37
CA ASP A 474 -23.53 -31.83 -39.39
C ASP A 474 -23.04 -30.44 -39.82
N VAL A 475 -23.73 -29.36 -39.43
CA VAL A 475 -23.22 -27.98 -39.50
C VAL A 475 -22.80 -27.51 -38.11
N ILE A 476 -21.62 -27.99 -37.67
CA ILE A 476 -20.96 -27.51 -36.45
C ILE A 476 -19.97 -26.41 -36.83
N HIS A 477 -20.17 -25.21 -36.31
CA HIS A 477 -19.18 -24.14 -36.34
C HIS A 477 -18.72 -23.90 -34.90
N THR A 478 -17.48 -24.32 -34.59
CA THR A 478 -16.90 -24.21 -33.24
C THR A 478 -15.65 -23.35 -33.25
N ILE A 479 -15.63 -22.33 -32.41
CA ILE A 479 -14.47 -21.49 -32.12
C ILE A 479 -13.98 -21.73 -30.69
N SER A 480 -12.66 -21.68 -30.48
CA SER A 480 -12.01 -21.94 -29.19
C SER A 480 -11.37 -20.66 -28.65
N LEU A 481 -12.17 -19.87 -27.94
CA LEU A 481 -11.78 -18.57 -27.40
C LEU A 481 -11.04 -18.72 -26.05
N ARG A 482 -10.14 -17.79 -25.73
CA ARG A 482 -9.36 -17.79 -24.48
C ARG A 482 -9.64 -16.52 -23.68
N VAL A 483 -10.64 -16.61 -22.81
CA VAL A 483 -11.24 -15.49 -22.08
C VAL A 483 -10.92 -15.54 -20.59
N PRO A 484 -10.96 -14.41 -19.86
CA PRO A 484 -11.02 -14.39 -18.41
C PRO A 484 -12.18 -15.25 -17.85
N GLU A 485 -12.01 -15.80 -16.66
CA GLU A 485 -13.00 -16.70 -16.02
C GLU A 485 -14.34 -16.05 -15.63
N ASN A 486 -14.45 -14.72 -15.69
CA ASN A 486 -15.67 -13.96 -15.39
C ASN A 486 -16.49 -13.54 -16.63
N TYR A 487 -16.10 -13.94 -17.85
CA TYR A 487 -16.84 -13.58 -19.07
C TYR A 487 -18.22 -14.26 -19.15
N THR A 488 -19.25 -13.48 -19.47
CA THR A 488 -20.61 -13.94 -19.73
C THR A 488 -20.75 -14.58 -21.12
N ALA A 489 -21.83 -15.35 -21.32
CA ALA A 489 -22.12 -15.96 -22.62
C ALA A 489 -22.33 -14.92 -23.74
N SER A 490 -22.90 -13.75 -23.43
CA SER A 490 -23.06 -12.63 -24.37
C SER A 490 -21.72 -12.05 -24.81
N GLU A 491 -20.80 -11.78 -23.88
CA GLU A 491 -19.46 -11.27 -24.21
C GLU A 491 -18.64 -12.30 -25.02
N VAL A 492 -18.89 -13.60 -24.81
CA VAL A 492 -18.31 -14.69 -25.64
C VAL A 492 -18.91 -14.71 -27.05
N MET A 493 -20.21 -14.41 -27.21
CA MET A 493 -20.85 -14.31 -28.54
C MET A 493 -20.38 -13.08 -29.32
N GLU A 494 -20.28 -11.91 -28.67
CA GLU A 494 -19.73 -10.68 -29.27
C GLU A 494 -18.28 -10.90 -29.73
N LEU A 495 -17.45 -11.54 -28.90
CA LEU A 495 -16.08 -11.90 -29.26
C LEU A 495 -16.02 -12.91 -30.43
N ALA A 496 -17.00 -13.81 -30.53
CA ALA A 496 -17.07 -14.75 -31.66
C ALA A 496 -17.43 -14.06 -32.98
N GLU A 497 -18.34 -13.07 -32.97
CA GLU A 497 -18.69 -12.27 -34.16
C GLU A 497 -17.49 -11.48 -34.71
N VAL A 498 -16.65 -10.93 -33.82
CA VAL A 498 -15.43 -10.19 -34.20
C VAL A 498 -14.38 -11.11 -34.85
N GLU A 499 -14.29 -12.38 -34.44
CA GLU A 499 -13.30 -13.34 -34.95
C GLU A 499 -13.76 -14.07 -36.24
N ASP A 500 -15.05 -14.38 -36.40
CA ASP A 500 -15.64 -14.89 -37.65
C ASP A 500 -17.08 -14.33 -37.82
N PRO A 501 -17.35 -13.53 -38.88
CA PRO A 501 -18.68 -12.96 -39.15
C PRO A 501 -19.83 -13.98 -39.23
N LYS A 502 -19.56 -15.28 -39.37
CA LYS A 502 -20.58 -16.34 -39.26
C LYS A 502 -21.26 -16.41 -37.90
N TYR A 503 -20.62 -15.96 -36.81
CA TYR A 503 -21.23 -15.96 -35.48
C TYR A 503 -22.09 -14.72 -35.21
N LYS A 504 -22.19 -13.79 -36.18
CA LYS A 504 -23.03 -12.60 -36.08
C LYS A 504 -24.47 -12.94 -35.71
N PHE A 505 -25.02 -12.20 -34.76
CA PHE A 505 -26.35 -12.42 -34.19
C PHE A 505 -27.14 -11.10 -34.05
N GLU A 506 -28.46 -11.20 -34.09
CA GLU A 506 -29.37 -10.09 -33.76
C GLU A 506 -30.23 -10.48 -32.56
N TRP A 507 -30.44 -9.53 -31.65
CA TRP A 507 -31.06 -9.78 -30.36
C TRP A 507 -31.90 -8.59 -29.88
N LYS A 508 -32.80 -8.85 -28.93
CA LYS A 508 -33.69 -7.84 -28.35
C LYS A 508 -33.92 -8.09 -26.86
N THR A 509 -33.97 -7.02 -26.06
CA THR A 509 -34.33 -7.12 -24.65
C THR A 509 -35.79 -7.52 -24.47
N THR A 510 -36.03 -8.63 -23.78
CA THR A 510 -37.37 -9.12 -23.40
C THR A 510 -37.35 -9.50 -21.92
N SER A 511 -38.23 -8.93 -21.10
CA SER A 511 -38.32 -9.19 -19.64
C SER A 511 -36.96 -9.12 -18.91
N GLY A 512 -36.18 -8.07 -19.20
CA GLY A 512 -34.85 -7.85 -18.62
C GLY A 512 -33.74 -8.76 -19.14
N LYS A 513 -33.99 -9.57 -20.19
CA LYS A 513 -33.05 -10.57 -20.71
C LYS A 513 -32.78 -10.39 -22.21
N MET A 514 -31.56 -10.74 -22.62
CA MET A 514 -31.15 -10.80 -24.02
C MET A 514 -31.84 -11.99 -24.70
N TYR A 515 -32.81 -11.71 -25.58
CA TYR A 515 -33.44 -12.71 -26.43
C TYR A 515 -32.83 -12.62 -27.83
N VAL A 516 -31.96 -13.57 -28.16
CA VAL A 516 -31.38 -13.73 -29.50
C VAL A 516 -32.45 -14.29 -30.43
N TYR A 517 -32.69 -13.60 -31.55
CA TYR A 517 -33.71 -13.99 -32.52
C TYR A 517 -33.14 -14.29 -33.91
N GLU A 518 -31.85 -14.06 -34.14
CA GLU A 518 -31.16 -14.39 -35.39
C GLU A 518 -29.69 -14.72 -35.10
N ILE A 519 -29.13 -15.74 -35.72
CA ILE A 519 -27.68 -16.02 -35.76
C ILE A 519 -27.34 -16.52 -37.17
N ALA A 520 -26.20 -16.12 -37.73
CA ALA A 520 -25.73 -16.54 -39.06
C ALA A 520 -26.77 -16.29 -40.20
N ASN A 521 -27.53 -15.21 -40.10
CA ASN A 521 -28.68 -14.85 -40.97
C ASN A 521 -29.84 -15.88 -40.95
N VAL A 522 -29.97 -16.68 -39.89
CA VAL A 522 -31.09 -17.60 -39.66
C VAL A 522 -31.92 -17.09 -38.48
N THR A 523 -33.12 -16.61 -38.79
CA THR A 523 -34.09 -16.06 -37.83
C THR A 523 -34.91 -17.14 -37.12
N ASN A 524 -35.39 -16.82 -35.92
CA ASN A 524 -36.45 -17.58 -35.25
C ASN A 524 -37.73 -17.54 -36.09
N ASP A 525 -38.36 -18.71 -36.26
CA ASP A 525 -39.59 -18.91 -37.01
C ASP A 525 -40.52 -19.82 -36.19
N PRO A 526 -41.52 -19.25 -35.49
CA PRO A 526 -42.45 -20.01 -34.67
C PRO A 526 -43.36 -20.97 -35.47
N GLU A 527 -43.58 -20.75 -36.77
CA GLU A 527 -44.46 -21.60 -37.58
C GLU A 527 -43.71 -22.84 -38.11
N SER A 528 -42.42 -22.74 -38.40
CA SER A 528 -41.56 -23.92 -38.64
C SER A 528 -40.80 -24.43 -37.41
N GLY A 529 -41.14 -23.92 -36.21
CA GLY A 529 -40.64 -24.44 -34.93
C GLY A 529 -39.18 -24.11 -34.62
N LYS A 530 -38.59 -23.08 -35.24
CA LYS A 530 -37.18 -22.70 -35.09
C LYS A 530 -37.01 -21.62 -34.04
N PHE A 531 -36.16 -21.86 -33.06
CA PHE A 531 -35.84 -20.90 -32.01
C PHE A 531 -34.43 -21.13 -31.44
N TRP A 532 -33.66 -20.05 -31.30
CA TRP A 532 -32.35 -20.09 -30.65
C TRP A 532 -32.48 -20.35 -29.14
N LEU A 533 -31.69 -21.31 -28.64
CA LEU A 533 -31.56 -21.63 -27.23
C LEU A 533 -30.08 -21.59 -26.83
N LEU A 534 -29.80 -20.97 -25.68
CA LEU A 534 -28.47 -20.96 -25.08
C LEU A 534 -28.26 -22.20 -24.21
N TYR A 535 -27.21 -22.97 -24.51
CA TYR A 535 -26.82 -24.18 -23.78
C TYR A 535 -25.40 -24.03 -23.20
N VAL A 536 -25.18 -24.50 -21.97
CA VAL A 536 -23.91 -24.38 -21.24
C VAL A 536 -23.46 -25.76 -20.74
N GLY A 537 -22.75 -26.52 -21.59
CA GLY A 537 -22.20 -27.82 -21.21
C GLY A 537 -20.81 -27.71 -20.58
N ALA A 538 -20.50 -28.54 -19.59
CA ALA A 538 -19.11 -28.74 -19.18
C ALA A 538 -18.34 -29.48 -20.29
N ALA A 539 -17.04 -29.18 -20.45
CA ALA A 539 -16.27 -29.49 -21.67
C ALA A 539 -16.14 -30.98 -22.05
N ASN A 540 -16.60 -31.92 -21.21
CA ASN A 540 -16.60 -33.36 -21.43
C ASN A 540 -17.92 -34.07 -20.96
N SER A 541 -19.04 -33.35 -20.76
CA SER A 541 -20.30 -33.90 -20.21
C SER A 541 -21.48 -33.85 -21.20
N SER A 542 -22.49 -34.71 -21.02
CA SER A 542 -23.62 -34.87 -21.94
C SER A 542 -25.02 -34.62 -21.31
N GLU A 543 -25.22 -33.50 -20.60
CA GLU A 543 -26.43 -33.20 -19.81
C GLU A 543 -27.16 -31.87 -20.22
N PRO A 544 -28.48 -31.66 -19.89
CA PRO A 544 -29.35 -30.55 -20.37
C PRO A 544 -29.62 -29.36 -19.38
N LEU A 545 -30.39 -28.29 -19.78
CA LEU A 545 -30.36 -26.90 -19.20
C LEU A 545 -31.73 -26.11 -19.05
N THR A 546 -31.81 -24.93 -18.32
CA THR A 546 -33.05 -24.35 -17.62
C THR A 546 -33.21 -22.76 -17.38
N HIS A 547 -34.33 -22.17 -16.78
CA HIS A 547 -34.71 -20.67 -16.69
C HIS A 547 -35.72 -20.10 -15.55
N LEU A 548 -35.95 -18.74 -15.29
CA LEU A 548 -36.78 -18.03 -14.19
C LEU A 548 -37.27 -16.49 -14.36
N THR A 549 -38.24 -15.86 -13.57
CA THR A 549 -38.68 -14.35 -13.47
C THR A 549 -39.59 -13.85 -12.23
N ASN A 550 -39.68 -12.52 -11.78
CA ASN A 550 -40.47 -11.90 -10.58
C ASN A 550 -40.71 -10.27 -10.46
N ASP A 551 -41.42 -9.67 -9.42
CA ASP A 551 -42.03 -8.25 -9.20
C ASP A 551 -42.06 -7.62 -7.69
N ILE A 552 -42.53 -6.41 -7.09
CA ILE A 552 -43.03 -4.95 -7.32
C ILE A 552 -43.07 -3.94 -6.00
N ALA A 553 -43.85 -2.80 -5.86
CA ALA A 553 -43.77 -1.54 -4.92
C ALA A 553 -44.99 -1.16 -3.92
N GLN A 554 -45.34 0.01 -3.20
CA GLN A 554 -45.08 1.51 -2.90
C GLN A 554 -45.82 2.02 -1.53
N CYS A 555 -46.07 3.23 -0.87
CA CYS A 555 -46.00 4.78 -0.84
C CYS A 555 -46.30 5.38 0.66
N GLN A 556 -46.48 6.64 1.24
CA GLN A 556 -46.70 8.16 1.01
C GLN A 556 -46.47 9.13 2.31
N SER A 557 -46.84 10.47 2.44
CA SER A 557 -46.54 11.50 3.58
C SER A 557 -47.43 12.84 3.87
N CYS A 558 -47.02 13.93 4.67
CA CYS A 558 -47.88 15.01 5.41
C CYS A 558 -47.45 16.59 5.59
N THR A 559 -48.02 17.47 6.53
CA THR A 559 -48.05 19.02 6.60
C THR A 559 -47.17 19.90 7.59
N ILE A 560 -46.76 21.17 7.23
CA ILE A 560 -45.70 22.05 7.88
C ILE A 560 -45.88 23.61 7.70
N GLU A 561 -45.37 24.46 8.64
CA GLU A 561 -45.24 25.96 8.61
C GLU A 561 -43.81 26.50 8.31
N LYS A 562 -43.59 27.81 7.98
CA LYS A 562 -42.26 28.29 7.47
C LYS A 562 -41.69 29.69 7.83
N ASN A 563 -42.39 30.59 8.52
CA ASN A 563 -41.88 31.97 8.73
C ASN A 563 -40.94 32.11 9.96
N MET A 564 -40.12 33.18 10.02
CA MET A 564 -39.25 33.50 11.18
C MET A 564 -40.01 34.07 12.39
N ASN A 565 -41.20 34.61 12.11
CA ASN A 565 -42.17 35.13 13.06
C ASN A 565 -43.56 35.06 12.42
N GLY A 566 -44.59 34.82 13.22
CA GLY A 566 -45.95 34.64 12.72
C GLY A 566 -46.92 34.18 13.80
N GLU A 567 -48.11 33.79 13.37
CA GLU A 567 -49.24 33.40 14.23
C GLU A 567 -49.84 32.07 13.77
N VAL A 568 -50.26 31.24 14.73
CA VAL A 568 -51.06 30.03 14.49
C VAL A 568 -52.37 30.19 15.25
N TYR A 569 -53.49 30.03 14.56
CA TYR A 569 -54.81 30.25 15.14
C TYR A 569 -55.87 29.29 14.58
N VAL A 570 -56.97 29.18 15.30
CA VAL A 570 -58.23 28.57 14.84
C VAL A 570 -59.34 29.53 15.23
N ASP A 571 -60.09 30.02 14.23
CA ASP A 571 -61.27 30.87 14.43
C ASP A 571 -62.36 30.13 15.23
N GLU A 572 -63.31 30.86 15.81
CA GLU A 572 -64.36 30.30 16.67
C GLU A 572 -65.30 29.38 15.87
N VAL A 573 -65.15 28.06 16.07
CA VAL A 573 -65.84 26.99 15.31
C VAL A 573 -66.57 26.04 16.26
N GLU A 574 -67.74 25.56 15.85
CA GLU A 574 -68.53 24.58 16.60
C GLU A 574 -68.17 23.13 16.20
N THR A 575 -67.65 22.32 17.13
CA THR A 575 -67.23 20.93 16.85
C THR A 575 -67.23 20.03 18.11
N TRP A 576 -67.01 18.73 17.93
CA TRP A 576 -66.92 17.72 19.00
C TRP A 576 -65.78 16.69 18.82
N ASP A 577 -65.15 16.64 17.64
CA ASP A 577 -63.96 15.83 17.35
C ASP A 577 -63.09 16.59 16.33
N LEU A 578 -61.92 17.06 16.75
CA LEU A 578 -60.99 17.83 15.93
C LEU A 578 -59.54 17.57 16.36
N GLN A 579 -58.66 17.31 15.39
CA GLN A 579 -57.22 17.21 15.62
C GLN A 579 -56.44 17.86 14.47
N ASN A 580 -56.05 19.12 14.65
CA ASN A 580 -55.23 19.87 13.70
C ASN A 580 -53.77 19.91 14.17
N CYS A 581 -52.81 19.86 13.23
CA CYS A 581 -51.38 19.77 13.52
C CYS A 581 -50.54 20.67 12.59
N TRP A 582 -49.74 21.55 13.19
CA TRP A 582 -48.79 22.43 12.51
C TRP A 582 -47.39 22.19 13.08
N THR A 583 -46.35 22.30 12.26
CA THR A 583 -44.94 22.23 12.71
C THR A 583 -44.17 23.44 12.23
N ILE A 584 -43.66 24.25 13.16
CA ILE A 584 -42.87 25.46 12.93
C ILE A 584 -41.39 25.09 13.05
N PRO A 585 -40.58 25.16 11.97
CA PRO A 585 -39.17 24.82 12.03
C PRO A 585 -38.32 25.96 12.62
N VAL A 586 -37.30 25.60 13.40
CA VAL A 586 -36.35 26.53 14.05
C VAL A 586 -34.94 26.19 13.55
N PRO A 587 -34.25 27.09 12.83
CA PRO A 587 -32.93 26.79 12.27
C PRO A 587 -31.87 26.43 13.31
N LEU A 588 -30.87 25.64 12.92
CA LEU A 588 -29.75 25.29 13.80
C LEU A 588 -29.01 26.54 14.30
N GLY A 589 -28.54 26.48 15.55
CA GLY A 589 -27.97 27.62 16.27
C GLY A 589 -28.99 28.66 16.76
N HIS A 590 -30.27 28.50 16.41
CA HIS A 590 -31.33 29.43 16.78
C HIS A 590 -32.27 28.90 17.88
N PHE A 591 -33.12 29.79 18.41
CA PHE A 591 -34.15 29.48 19.40
C PHE A 591 -35.42 30.30 19.17
N ILE A 592 -36.59 29.68 19.30
CA ILE A 592 -37.91 30.29 19.17
C ILE A 592 -38.46 30.74 20.54
N HIS A 593 -39.28 31.78 20.52
CA HIS A 593 -40.00 32.32 21.67
C HIS A 593 -41.47 32.49 21.30
N LEU A 594 -42.38 31.87 22.06
CA LEU A 594 -43.82 31.76 21.78
C LEU A 594 -44.67 32.37 22.90
N GLN A 595 -45.82 32.96 22.54
CA GLN A 595 -46.77 33.54 23.48
C GLN A 595 -48.22 33.25 23.05
N LEU A 596 -48.97 32.52 23.90
CA LEU A 596 -50.41 32.32 23.70
C LEU A 596 -51.15 33.61 24.08
N LYS A 597 -51.99 34.14 23.17
CA LYS A 597 -52.75 35.38 23.38
C LYS A 597 -54.20 35.08 23.73
N TYR A 598 -54.95 34.55 22.78
CA TYR A 598 -56.38 34.28 22.91
C TYR A 598 -56.68 32.79 22.95
N MET A 599 -57.77 32.44 23.64
CA MET A 599 -58.37 31.11 23.71
C MET A 599 -59.80 31.29 24.21
N TYR A 600 -60.77 30.73 23.50
CA TYR A 600 -62.19 30.86 23.81
C TYR A 600 -62.56 30.15 25.11
N GLN A 601 -63.52 30.68 25.87
CA GLN A 601 -63.96 30.09 27.14
C GLN A 601 -65.18 29.19 26.99
N SER A 602 -64.98 28.06 26.31
CA SER A 602 -65.90 26.91 26.38
C SER A 602 -65.87 26.31 27.80
N GLY A 603 -67.00 25.74 28.23
CA GLY A 603 -67.16 25.08 29.53
C GLY A 603 -66.61 23.65 29.61
N ALA A 604 -65.82 23.20 28.63
CA ALA A 604 -65.27 21.85 28.57
C ALA A 604 -64.12 21.62 29.58
N SER A 605 -63.87 20.34 29.87
CA SER A 605 -62.71 19.94 30.69
C SER A 605 -61.40 20.07 29.90
N CYS A 606 -60.32 20.40 30.60
CA CYS A 606 -58.94 20.45 30.07
C CYS A 606 -58.41 19.08 29.57
N GLN A 607 -59.15 17.98 29.77
CA GLN A 607 -58.89 16.67 29.14
C GLN A 607 -59.61 16.48 27.79
N GLN A 608 -60.60 17.33 27.49
CA GLN A 608 -61.47 17.23 26.31
C GLN A 608 -61.23 18.34 25.30
N GLU A 609 -60.78 19.52 25.73
CA GLU A 609 -60.36 20.64 24.89
C GLU A 609 -59.03 21.19 25.41
N TYR A 610 -58.01 21.23 24.55
CA TYR A 610 -56.73 21.87 24.87
C TYR A 610 -55.91 22.23 23.62
N VAL A 611 -55.02 23.21 23.77
CA VAL A 611 -53.91 23.46 22.84
C VAL A 611 -52.63 22.89 23.43
N LYS A 612 -51.93 22.06 22.66
CA LYS A 612 -50.72 21.35 23.05
C LYS A 612 -49.54 21.82 22.20
N ILE A 613 -48.60 22.52 22.82
CA ILE A 613 -47.34 22.91 22.21
C ILE A 613 -46.29 21.88 22.63
N LYS A 614 -45.70 21.18 21.65
CA LYS A 614 -44.61 20.23 21.87
C LYS A 614 -43.38 20.72 21.12
N ILE A 615 -42.28 20.93 21.85
CA ILE A 615 -40.99 21.25 21.25
C ILE A 615 -40.34 19.93 20.80
N ALA A 616 -39.98 19.83 19.51
CA ALA A 616 -39.24 18.71 18.95
C ALA A 616 -37.90 18.52 19.69
N GLY A 617 -37.39 17.30 19.69
CA GLY A 617 -36.19 16.96 20.46
C GLY A 617 -36.40 16.87 21.99
N THR A 618 -37.42 17.53 22.55
CA THR A 618 -37.70 17.55 24.00
C THR A 618 -38.91 16.69 24.42
N SER A 619 -39.05 16.48 25.73
CA SER A 619 -40.29 16.03 26.37
C SER A 619 -41.26 17.16 26.75
N ASP A 620 -40.88 18.42 26.51
CA ASP A 620 -41.60 19.57 27.03
C ASP A 620 -42.90 19.79 26.24
N VAL A 621 -44.00 19.63 26.97
CA VAL A 621 -45.36 19.64 26.46
C VAL A 621 -46.14 20.66 27.28
N TYR A 622 -46.34 21.83 26.70
CA TYR A 622 -47.13 22.90 27.29
C TYR A 622 -48.57 22.73 26.82
N GLN A 623 -49.43 22.29 27.73
CA GLN A 623 -50.86 22.17 27.50
C GLN A 623 -51.55 23.38 28.13
N PHE A 624 -52.30 24.12 27.32
CA PHE A 624 -53.09 25.28 27.74
C PHE A 624 -54.58 25.00 27.54
N CYS A 625 -55.36 25.44 28.51
CA CYS A 625 -56.80 25.21 28.61
C CYS A 625 -57.53 26.53 28.88
N SER A 626 -58.83 26.57 28.55
CA SER A 626 -59.63 27.80 28.51
C SER A 626 -59.72 28.57 29.85
N SER A 627 -59.47 27.88 30.96
CA SER A 627 -59.50 28.40 32.33
C SER A 627 -58.14 28.93 32.84
N ASP A 628 -57.04 28.80 32.08
CA ASP A 628 -55.72 29.23 32.51
C ASP A 628 -55.55 30.76 32.46
N THR A 629 -55.51 31.38 33.64
CA THR A 629 -55.42 32.85 33.82
C THR A 629 -53.99 33.41 33.70
N SER A 630 -52.95 32.58 33.73
CA SER A 630 -51.54 32.99 33.63
C SER A 630 -50.84 32.31 32.43
N ARG A 631 -50.84 32.98 31.29
CA ARG A 631 -50.31 32.46 30.01
C ARG A 631 -48.87 32.93 29.81
N ASN A 632 -47.92 32.27 30.47
CA ASN A 632 -46.50 32.63 30.42
C ASN A 632 -45.87 32.33 29.04
N PRO A 633 -44.89 33.12 28.57
CA PRO A 633 -44.17 32.86 27.33
C PRO A 633 -43.24 31.64 27.45
N ILE A 634 -43.09 30.90 26.34
CA ILE A 634 -42.24 29.71 26.22
C ILE A 634 -41.03 30.06 25.35
N THR A 635 -39.86 29.51 25.67
CA THR A 635 -38.63 29.66 24.84
C THR A 635 -38.03 28.28 24.59
N ALA A 636 -37.62 28.00 23.35
CA ALA A 636 -37.29 26.65 22.87
C ALA A 636 -36.20 26.68 21.78
N PHE A 637 -35.36 25.65 21.67
CA PHE A 637 -34.14 25.65 20.85
C PHE A 637 -34.20 24.73 19.61
N ASP A 638 -35.38 24.22 19.27
CA ASP A 638 -35.64 23.25 18.19
C ASP A 638 -37.07 23.49 17.64
N ASN A 639 -37.44 22.81 16.55
CA ASN A 639 -38.74 22.90 15.88
C ASN A 639 -39.92 22.75 16.86
N VAL A 640 -41.04 23.43 16.64
CA VAL A 640 -42.21 23.38 17.54
C VAL A 640 -43.45 22.90 16.80
N THR A 641 -44.02 21.78 17.28
CA THR A 641 -45.31 21.27 16.81
C THR A 641 -46.42 21.80 17.70
N VAL A 642 -47.42 22.43 17.10
CA VAL A 642 -48.64 22.90 17.76
C VAL A 642 -49.78 21.96 17.35
N THR A 643 -50.51 21.44 18.33
CA THR A 643 -51.66 20.57 18.11
C THR A 643 -52.87 21.12 18.85
N HIS A 644 -53.95 21.38 18.13
CA HIS A 644 -55.25 21.70 18.72
C HIS A 644 -56.08 20.42 18.76
N PHE A 645 -56.56 20.03 19.94
CA PHE A 645 -57.29 18.78 20.14
C PHE A 645 -58.59 19.03 20.90
N VAL A 646 -59.69 18.56 20.30
CA VAL A 646 -61.04 18.65 20.85
C VAL A 646 -61.70 17.28 20.72
N LYS A 647 -62.14 16.70 21.83
CA LYS A 647 -62.91 15.45 21.87
C LYS A 647 -63.88 15.43 23.06
N THR A 648 -64.92 16.24 22.95
CA THR A 648 -65.95 16.46 23.98
C THR A 648 -67.10 15.46 23.92
N GLY A 649 -67.42 14.93 22.73
CA GLY A 649 -68.61 14.09 22.50
C GLY A 649 -69.95 14.85 22.46
N GLN A 650 -69.90 16.18 22.62
CA GLN A 650 -71.01 17.12 22.40
C GLN A 650 -70.44 18.38 21.73
N TYR A 651 -71.21 19.03 20.87
CA TYR A 651 -70.76 20.22 20.15
C TYR A 651 -70.43 21.36 21.13
N ILE A 652 -69.22 21.94 20.98
CA ILE A 652 -68.76 23.12 21.71
C ILE A 652 -68.15 24.13 20.72
N TYR A 653 -68.17 25.41 21.11
CA TYR A 653 -67.42 26.46 20.41
C TYR A 653 -65.99 26.53 20.95
N THR A 654 -65.02 26.51 20.04
CA THR A 654 -63.59 26.41 20.34
C THR A 654 -62.76 27.31 19.41
N GLY A 655 -61.62 27.81 19.89
CA GLY A 655 -60.73 28.70 19.11
C GLY A 655 -59.55 29.23 19.94
N PHE A 656 -58.42 29.56 19.30
CA PHE A 656 -57.21 30.06 19.97
C PHE A 656 -56.29 30.87 19.03
N THR A 657 -55.32 31.62 19.60
CA THR A 657 -54.31 32.40 18.86
C THR A 657 -52.94 32.39 19.57
N LEU A 658 -51.89 32.01 18.86
CA LEU A 658 -50.51 31.82 19.36
C LEU A 658 -49.47 32.54 18.47
N GLU A 659 -48.65 33.42 19.04
CA GLU A 659 -47.58 34.17 18.35
C GLU A 659 -46.19 33.55 18.55
N TYR A 660 -45.23 33.74 17.61
CA TYR A 660 -43.84 33.28 17.75
C TYR A 660 -42.75 34.15 17.06
N THR A 661 -41.48 34.04 17.51
CA THR A 661 -40.26 34.75 16.98
C THR A 661 -38.95 33.96 17.22
N ILE A 662 -37.88 34.13 16.41
CA ILE A 662 -36.64 33.28 16.45
C ILE A 662 -35.30 34.10 16.66
N ARG A 663 -34.31 33.57 17.42
CA ARG A 663 -33.11 34.20 18.10
C ARG A 663 -31.90 33.20 18.21
N THR A 664 -30.76 33.38 18.93
CA THR A 664 -29.52 32.49 18.92
C THR A 664 -28.69 32.34 20.24
N MET A 665 -27.78 31.33 20.43
CA MET A 665 -27.01 31.06 21.71
C MET A 665 -25.69 30.16 21.66
N GLU A 666 -24.88 30.09 22.77
CA GLU A 666 -23.57 29.37 22.96
C GLU A 666 -23.38 28.65 24.35
N CYS A 667 -22.27 27.92 24.64
CA CYS A 667 -22.04 27.09 25.87
C CYS A 667 -20.61 27.08 26.50
N LEU A 668 -20.47 26.89 27.84
CA LEU A 668 -19.18 26.86 28.59
C LEU A 668 -19.21 26.14 29.99
N LYS A 669 -18.47 25.02 30.21
CA LYS A 669 -17.70 24.63 31.44
C LYS A 669 -17.07 23.21 31.35
N ARG A 670 -16.26 22.82 32.36
CA ARG A 670 -15.53 21.52 32.45
C ARG A 670 -16.32 20.46 33.23
N ASN A 671 -15.94 19.18 33.04
CA ASN A 671 -16.48 17.97 33.67
C ASN A 671 -17.87 17.53 33.15
N SER A 672 -17.98 17.35 31.84
CA SER A 672 -19.11 16.63 31.21
C SER A 672 -18.69 16.06 29.86
N PHE A 673 -19.03 14.79 29.59
CA PHE A 673 -18.98 14.21 28.26
C PHE A 673 -20.04 14.88 27.37
N LYS A 674 -19.76 15.06 26.07
CA LYS A 674 -20.63 15.79 25.15
C LYS A 674 -21.14 14.88 24.04
N CYS A 675 -22.43 14.54 24.08
CA CYS A 675 -23.09 13.83 22.99
C CYS A 675 -23.11 14.69 21.70
N ASP A 676 -23.20 14.05 20.53
CA ASP A 676 -23.43 14.62 19.20
C ASP A 676 -24.56 15.65 19.19
N ASN A 677 -25.63 15.40 19.94
CA ASN A 677 -26.81 16.27 20.05
C ASN A 677 -26.57 17.51 20.96
N ASN A 678 -25.31 17.90 21.19
CA ASN A 678 -24.83 18.95 22.10
C ASN A 678 -25.23 18.79 23.59
N THR A 679 -25.88 17.71 23.97
CA THR A 679 -26.23 17.39 25.37
C THR A 679 -25.01 16.95 26.16
N CYS A 680 -24.96 17.33 27.44
CA CYS A 680 -23.83 17.08 28.33
C CYS A 680 -24.20 15.99 29.36
N VAL A 681 -23.41 14.93 29.42
CA VAL A 681 -23.58 13.77 30.31
C VAL A 681 -22.50 13.79 31.40
N PRO A 682 -22.82 13.49 32.67
CA PRO A 682 -21.82 13.32 33.73
C PRO A 682 -20.80 12.22 33.43
N GLU A 683 -19.57 12.38 33.89
CA GLU A 683 -18.48 11.44 33.60
C GLU A 683 -18.68 10.06 34.28
N ASP A 684 -19.53 9.98 35.31
CA ASP A 684 -20.02 8.76 35.97
C ASP A 684 -21.23 8.11 35.27
N LYS A 685 -21.66 8.63 34.11
CA LYS A 685 -22.80 8.18 33.29
C LYS A 685 -22.36 7.83 31.85
N VAL A 686 -21.13 7.37 31.73
CA VAL A 686 -20.53 6.80 30.51
C VAL A 686 -20.07 5.38 30.88
N CYS A 687 -20.33 4.39 30.03
CA CYS A 687 -20.03 2.98 30.27
C CYS A 687 -20.71 2.36 31.52
N ASP A 688 -21.98 2.67 31.80
CA ASP A 688 -22.74 2.05 32.90
C ASP A 688 -23.69 0.91 32.48
N GLY A 689 -23.73 0.59 31.18
CA GLY A 689 -24.59 -0.42 30.59
C GLY A 689 -25.99 0.09 30.23
N VAL A 690 -26.24 1.39 30.37
CA VAL A 690 -27.53 2.02 30.08
C VAL A 690 -27.31 3.21 29.15
N LYS A 691 -27.94 3.18 27.97
CA LYS A 691 -27.90 4.25 26.98
C LYS A 691 -28.46 5.59 27.53
N ASN A 692 -27.56 6.47 27.96
CA ASN A 692 -27.76 7.82 28.51
C ASN A 692 -27.73 8.91 27.40
N CYS A 693 -26.83 8.82 26.41
CA CYS A 693 -26.88 9.68 25.22
C CYS A 693 -27.86 9.12 24.18
N LYS A 694 -28.45 10.01 23.37
CA LYS A 694 -29.51 9.66 22.41
C LYS A 694 -29.08 8.65 21.34
N ASN A 695 -27.80 8.66 20.94
CA ASN A 695 -27.25 7.69 19.99
C ASN A 695 -26.76 6.40 20.66
N GLY A 696 -26.43 6.41 21.96
CA GLY A 696 -25.72 5.31 22.64
C GLY A 696 -24.20 5.44 22.59
N GLU A 697 -23.71 6.57 22.09
CA GLU A 697 -22.31 7.01 22.06
C GLU A 697 -21.61 7.06 23.43
N ASP A 698 -22.38 7.09 24.52
CA ASP A 698 -21.96 6.93 25.92
C ASP A 698 -21.67 5.46 26.32
N GLU A 699 -22.13 4.50 25.51
CA GLU A 699 -21.84 3.06 25.61
C GLU A 699 -20.92 2.57 24.46
N ILE A 700 -20.60 3.42 23.48
CA ILE A 700 -19.67 3.08 22.39
C ILE A 700 -18.23 3.12 22.90
N GLY A 701 -17.54 1.99 22.84
CA GLY A 701 -16.17 1.82 23.32
C GLY A 701 -16.06 1.33 24.78
N CYS A 702 -17.18 0.97 25.39
CA CYS A 702 -17.27 0.52 26.78
C CYS A 702 -17.10 -1.01 26.93
N GLU A 703 -16.80 -1.49 28.14
CA GLU A 703 -16.70 -2.93 28.47
C GLU A 703 -18.08 -3.61 28.64
N THR A 704 -19.07 -3.15 27.88
CA THR A 704 -20.46 -3.65 27.87
C THR A 704 -20.75 -4.42 26.57
N GLY A 705 -21.95 -4.99 26.44
CA GLY A 705 -22.33 -5.74 25.23
C GLY A 705 -21.44 -6.97 24.95
N VAL A 706 -21.15 -7.24 23.67
CA VAL A 706 -20.24 -8.33 23.22
C VAL A 706 -18.87 -8.27 23.89
N LEU A 707 -18.33 -7.08 24.15
CA LEU A 707 -16.99 -6.91 24.75
C LEU A 707 -16.93 -7.40 26.21
N SER A 708 -18.07 -7.48 26.90
CA SER A 708 -18.17 -8.06 28.25
C SER A 708 -18.06 -9.60 28.31
N ILE A 709 -18.09 -10.28 27.16
CA ILE A 709 -18.06 -11.74 27.09
C ILE A 709 -16.62 -12.24 27.28
N LYS A 710 -16.35 -12.89 28.41
CA LYS A 710 -15.03 -13.49 28.72
C LYS A 710 -14.47 -14.31 27.55
N GLY A 711 -13.25 -14.00 27.12
CA GLY A 711 -12.56 -14.58 25.97
C GLY A 711 -12.57 -13.69 24.72
N VAL A 712 -13.39 -12.63 24.66
CA VAL A 712 -13.49 -11.76 23.47
C VAL A 712 -12.28 -10.86 23.28
N SER A 713 -11.70 -10.25 24.33
CA SER A 713 -10.49 -9.42 24.13
C SER A 713 -9.30 -10.28 23.74
N GLU A 714 -9.14 -11.43 24.40
CA GLU A 714 -8.08 -12.38 24.12
C GLU A 714 -8.16 -12.88 22.66
N ALA A 715 -9.34 -13.36 22.21
CA ALA A 715 -9.53 -13.81 20.84
C ALA A 715 -9.40 -12.68 19.79
N ARG A 716 -9.80 -11.44 20.13
CA ARG A 716 -9.60 -10.26 19.29
C ARG A 716 -8.11 -9.96 19.12
N GLU A 717 -7.33 -9.99 20.20
CA GLU A 717 -5.89 -9.74 20.18
C GLU A 717 -5.13 -10.85 19.42
N GLU A 718 -5.51 -12.11 19.61
CA GLU A 718 -4.98 -13.26 18.85
C GLU A 718 -5.28 -13.13 17.34
N ALA A 719 -6.53 -12.82 16.96
CA ALA A 719 -6.92 -12.64 15.56
C ALA A 719 -6.24 -11.42 14.90
N VAL A 720 -6.13 -10.29 15.61
CA VAL A 720 -5.40 -9.10 15.14
C VAL A 720 -3.90 -9.38 14.96
N SER A 721 -3.30 -10.14 15.89
CA SER A 721 -1.90 -10.57 15.80
C SER A 721 -1.68 -11.49 14.59
N TRP A 722 -2.53 -12.49 14.41
CA TRP A 722 -2.52 -13.38 13.24
C TRP A 722 -2.66 -12.59 11.93
N LEU A 723 -3.62 -11.67 11.86
CA LEU A 723 -3.84 -10.86 10.65
C LEU A 723 -2.61 -9.99 10.33
N LYS A 724 -2.02 -9.32 11.33
CA LYS A 724 -0.77 -8.56 11.15
C LYS A 724 0.42 -9.47 10.78
N GLN A 725 0.45 -10.73 11.24
CA GLN A 725 1.46 -11.73 10.83
C GLN A 725 1.29 -12.21 9.38
N LYS A 726 0.06 -12.23 8.83
CA LYS A 726 -0.21 -12.58 7.42
C LYS A 726 0.08 -11.45 6.42
N ARG A 727 0.53 -10.28 6.88
CA ARG A 727 0.86 -9.13 6.04
C ARG A 727 2.08 -9.42 5.15
N THR A 728 2.01 -9.04 3.88
CA THR A 728 3.09 -9.17 2.89
C THR A 728 4.25 -8.20 3.18
N ALA A 729 5.41 -8.45 2.57
CA ALA A 729 6.54 -7.51 2.63
C ALA A 729 6.18 -6.14 1.99
N ALA A 730 5.20 -6.13 1.08
CA ALA A 730 4.63 -4.93 0.47
C ALA A 730 3.55 -4.22 1.34
N TRP A 731 3.46 -4.53 2.64
CA TRP A 731 2.58 -3.86 3.61
C TRP A 731 1.07 -4.03 3.34
N GLY A 732 0.66 -5.12 2.69
CA GLY A 732 -0.74 -5.45 2.42
C GLY A 732 -1.08 -6.93 2.60
N TRP A 733 -2.19 -7.36 2.02
CA TRP A 733 -2.69 -8.74 2.07
C TRP A 733 -3.16 -9.19 0.68
N LYS A 734 -2.33 -8.96 -0.34
CA LYS A 734 -2.64 -9.23 -1.76
C LYS A 734 -3.98 -8.61 -2.18
N GLU A 735 -4.86 -9.38 -2.82
CA GLU A 735 -6.25 -9.04 -3.15
C GLU A 735 -7.08 -8.60 -1.93
N ASN A 736 -6.82 -9.19 -0.76
CA ASN A 736 -7.61 -9.01 0.46
C ASN A 736 -7.17 -7.78 1.29
N THR A 737 -6.22 -6.97 0.80
CA THR A 737 -5.77 -5.73 1.46
C THR A 737 -6.94 -4.82 1.88
N PRO A 738 -7.97 -4.57 1.04
CA PRO A 738 -9.12 -3.75 1.43
C PRO A 738 -9.91 -4.35 2.60
N ARG A 739 -10.04 -5.69 2.65
CA ARG A 739 -10.75 -6.41 3.73
C ARG A 739 -9.98 -6.35 5.05
N ALA A 740 -8.68 -6.64 5.00
CA ALA A 740 -7.80 -6.60 6.18
C ALA A 740 -7.80 -5.21 6.85
N VAL A 741 -7.76 -4.14 6.05
CA VAL A 741 -7.73 -2.76 6.52
C VAL A 741 -9.07 -2.36 7.16
N VAL A 742 -10.21 -2.75 6.57
CA VAL A 742 -11.54 -2.57 7.19
C VAL A 742 -11.68 -3.39 8.46
N ALA A 743 -11.21 -4.64 8.49
CA ALA A 743 -11.25 -5.50 9.67
C ALA A 743 -10.41 -4.92 10.83
N LEU A 744 -9.19 -4.42 10.55
CA LEU A 744 -8.34 -3.78 11.56
C LEU A 744 -8.96 -2.50 12.13
N TYR A 745 -9.64 -1.70 11.30
CA TYR A 745 -10.38 -0.52 11.76
C TYR A 745 -11.56 -0.92 12.67
N LEU A 746 -12.42 -1.83 12.21
CA LEU A 746 -13.60 -2.28 12.97
C LEU A 746 -13.23 -3.01 14.27
N ALA A 747 -12.09 -3.70 14.32
CA ALA A 747 -11.54 -4.31 15.53
C ALA A 747 -10.91 -3.29 16.52
N SER A 748 -10.90 -1.99 16.18
CA SER A 748 -10.15 -0.92 16.90
C SER A 748 -8.64 -1.19 17.01
N ALA A 749 -8.08 -1.92 16.04
CA ALA A 749 -6.69 -2.38 16.00
C ALA A 749 -5.78 -1.56 15.06
N ALA A 750 -6.38 -0.61 14.34
CA ALA A 750 -5.76 0.49 13.60
C ALA A 750 -6.74 1.67 13.59
N THR A 751 -6.23 2.90 13.50
CA THR A 751 -7.05 4.13 13.49
C THR A 751 -6.88 4.96 12.22
N PHE A 752 -5.79 4.75 11.48
CA PHE A 752 -5.44 5.44 10.23
C PHE A 752 -5.40 6.98 10.33
N ASN A 753 -5.22 7.51 11.54
CA ASN A 753 -5.16 8.94 11.84
C ASN A 753 -3.81 9.61 11.49
N GLY A 754 -2.92 8.91 10.78
CA GLY A 754 -1.58 9.38 10.39
C GLY A 754 -0.52 9.41 11.51
N THR A 755 -0.81 8.95 12.73
CA THR A 755 0.16 8.97 13.85
C THR A 755 1.11 7.76 13.88
N VAL A 756 0.73 6.63 13.25
CA VAL A 756 1.49 5.37 13.25
C VAL A 756 1.99 5.06 11.84
N LEU A 757 3.31 4.97 11.66
CA LEU A 757 3.93 4.74 10.34
C LEU A 757 3.50 3.42 9.68
N GLU A 758 3.23 2.38 10.48
CA GLU A 758 2.70 1.11 9.96
C GLU A 758 1.28 1.26 9.39
N GLU A 759 0.42 2.07 10.01
CA GLU A 759 -0.94 2.33 9.56
C GLU A 759 -0.95 3.20 8.30
N GLU A 760 -0.08 4.20 8.23
CA GLU A 760 0.15 4.99 7.01
C GLU A 760 0.62 4.07 5.87
N LEU A 761 1.52 3.10 6.10
CA LEU A 761 1.96 2.14 5.07
C LEU A 761 0.81 1.26 4.56
N MET A 762 -0.05 0.77 5.46
CA MET A 762 -1.26 0.02 5.10
C MET A 762 -2.27 0.87 4.30
N ALA A 763 -2.41 2.16 4.66
CA ALA A 763 -3.24 3.11 3.91
C ALA A 763 -2.66 3.41 2.52
N LYS A 764 -1.35 3.67 2.40
CA LYS A 764 -0.65 3.88 1.12
C LYS A 764 -0.75 2.67 0.19
N GLN A 765 -0.66 1.45 0.73
CA GLN A 765 -0.85 0.22 -0.04
C GLN A 765 -2.32 0.05 -0.49
N THR A 766 -3.28 0.57 0.29
CA THR A 766 -4.71 0.61 -0.10
C THR A 766 -4.95 1.60 -1.24
N GLU A 767 -4.44 2.83 -1.15
CA GLU A 767 -4.47 3.80 -2.26
C GLU A 767 -3.84 3.22 -3.53
N LEU A 768 -2.64 2.64 -3.42
CA LEU A 768 -1.92 2.07 -4.55
C LEU A 768 -2.74 0.97 -5.24
N LYS A 769 -3.28 0.03 -4.46
CA LYS A 769 -4.11 -1.06 -5.01
C LYS A 769 -5.39 -0.54 -5.66
N THR A 770 -5.99 0.54 -5.16
CA THR A 770 -7.11 1.21 -5.85
C THR A 770 -6.66 1.87 -7.16
N ALA A 771 -5.55 2.61 -7.17
CA ALA A 771 -5.02 3.25 -8.38
C ALA A 771 -4.63 2.23 -9.46
N VAL A 772 -4.02 1.10 -9.07
CA VAL A 772 -3.70 -0.03 -9.96
C VAL A 772 -4.97 -0.72 -10.46
N ALA A 773 -5.96 -0.96 -9.60
CA ALA A 773 -7.22 -1.58 -10.02
C ALA A 773 -7.95 -0.76 -11.09
N LEU A 774 -7.84 0.58 -11.05
CA LEU A 774 -8.41 1.51 -12.04
C LEU A 774 -7.70 1.51 -13.41
N LEU A 775 -6.51 0.91 -13.53
CA LEU A 775 -5.84 0.69 -14.82
C LEU A 775 -6.44 -0.49 -15.61
N ARG A 776 -7.27 -1.32 -14.96
CA ARG A 776 -7.97 -2.44 -15.60
C ARG A 776 -9.18 -1.94 -16.40
N PRO A 777 -9.51 -2.57 -17.56
CA PRO A 777 -10.61 -2.13 -18.41
C PRO A 777 -11.99 -2.24 -17.72
N SER A 778 -12.14 -3.19 -16.80
CA SER A 778 -13.34 -3.36 -15.98
C SER A 778 -12.99 -3.56 -14.50
N LEU A 779 -13.92 -3.16 -13.64
CA LEU A 779 -13.97 -3.51 -12.21
C LEU A 779 -15.40 -3.94 -11.91
N THR A 780 -15.58 -5.00 -11.13
CA THR A 780 -16.90 -5.39 -10.63
C THR A 780 -17.40 -4.43 -9.56
N ASN A 781 -18.73 -4.33 -9.41
CA ASN A 781 -19.36 -3.51 -8.37
C ASN A 781 -18.89 -3.93 -6.97
N SER A 782 -18.62 -5.23 -6.74
CA SER A 782 -18.09 -5.76 -5.48
C SER A 782 -16.63 -5.36 -5.20
N GLU A 783 -15.73 -5.40 -6.19
CA GLU A 783 -14.34 -4.94 -6.01
C GLU A 783 -14.28 -3.43 -5.73
N LEU A 784 -14.99 -2.64 -6.55
CA LEU A 784 -15.06 -1.19 -6.37
C LEU A 784 -15.65 -0.83 -5.00
N SER A 785 -16.63 -1.62 -4.53
CA SER A 785 -17.17 -1.50 -3.18
C SER A 785 -16.13 -1.76 -2.08
N MET A 786 -15.32 -2.81 -2.21
CA MET A 786 -14.27 -3.11 -1.25
C MET A 786 -13.22 -1.98 -1.18
N PHE A 787 -12.81 -1.43 -2.33
CA PHE A 787 -11.90 -0.27 -2.36
C PHE A 787 -12.51 0.99 -1.74
N ILE A 788 -13.78 1.31 -2.01
CA ILE A 788 -14.44 2.50 -1.43
C ILE A 788 -14.51 2.40 0.09
N ASN A 789 -14.93 1.26 0.66
CA ASN A 789 -14.95 1.08 2.12
C ASN A 789 -13.53 1.18 2.72
N ALA A 790 -12.52 0.61 2.06
CA ALA A 790 -11.14 0.68 2.54
C ALA A 790 -10.55 2.10 2.48
N LEU A 791 -10.94 2.92 1.49
CA LEU A 791 -10.59 4.35 1.45
C LEU A 791 -11.27 5.13 2.58
N LEU A 792 -12.56 4.88 2.85
CA LEU A 792 -13.30 5.54 3.93
C LEU A 792 -12.65 5.31 5.31
N VAL A 793 -12.32 4.05 5.65
CA VAL A 793 -11.68 3.73 6.94
C VAL A 793 -10.23 4.19 7.04
N THR A 794 -9.53 4.38 5.91
CA THR A 794 -8.18 4.96 5.86
C THR A 794 -8.18 6.48 5.75
N CYS A 795 -9.33 7.13 5.98
CA CYS A 795 -9.52 8.58 5.88
C CYS A 795 -9.19 9.21 4.49
N HIS A 796 -9.14 8.40 3.44
CA HIS A 796 -8.97 8.87 2.06
C HIS A 796 -10.33 9.12 1.39
N SER A 797 -10.42 10.13 0.52
CA SER A 797 -11.70 10.50 -0.11
C SER A 797 -11.96 9.68 -1.39
N PRO A 798 -12.89 8.70 -1.40
CA PRO A 798 -13.27 7.99 -2.62
C PRO A 798 -14.01 8.91 -3.62
N ARG A 799 -14.52 10.06 -3.17
CA ARG A 799 -15.19 11.05 -4.02
C ARG A 799 -14.23 11.97 -4.78
N GLN A 800 -12.96 12.02 -4.38
CA GLN A 800 -11.91 12.84 -4.99
C GLN A 800 -10.60 12.05 -5.15
N PHE A 801 -10.70 10.76 -5.49
CA PHE A 801 -9.57 9.86 -5.63
C PHE A 801 -8.76 10.20 -6.89
N TYR A 802 -7.76 11.07 -6.75
CA TYR A 802 -6.85 11.51 -7.82
C TYR A 802 -7.55 12.03 -9.11
N GLY A 803 -8.74 12.62 -8.97
CA GLY A 803 -9.56 13.13 -10.07
C GLY A 803 -10.74 12.23 -10.44
N HIS A 804 -10.81 11.01 -9.90
CA HIS A 804 -11.94 10.10 -10.06
C HIS A 804 -12.89 10.18 -8.86
N ASN A 805 -14.20 10.18 -9.12
CA ASN A 805 -15.23 10.02 -8.09
C ASN A 805 -15.71 8.55 -8.10
N LEU A 806 -15.10 7.72 -7.27
CA LEU A 806 -15.35 6.28 -7.23
C LEU A 806 -16.75 5.95 -6.72
N VAL A 807 -17.29 6.77 -5.82
CA VAL A 807 -18.65 6.63 -5.28
C VAL A 807 -19.69 6.86 -6.38
N GLN A 808 -19.51 7.90 -7.18
CA GLN A 808 -20.34 8.17 -8.35
C GLN A 808 -20.18 7.08 -9.42
N ARG A 809 -18.95 6.64 -9.72
CA ARG A 809 -18.71 5.51 -10.63
C ARG A 809 -19.41 4.23 -10.18
N LEU A 810 -19.40 3.91 -8.89
CA LEU A 810 -20.13 2.75 -8.36
C LEU A 810 -21.64 2.91 -8.55
N LYS A 811 -22.17 4.11 -8.31
CA LYS A 811 -23.59 4.42 -8.51
C LYS A 811 -24.01 4.26 -9.97
N GLU A 812 -23.22 4.82 -10.90
CA GLU A 812 -23.39 4.70 -12.35
C GLU A 812 -23.31 3.23 -12.80
N GLN A 813 -22.29 2.47 -12.36
CA GLN A 813 -22.17 1.03 -12.66
C GLN A 813 -23.29 0.16 -12.04
N VAL A 814 -24.09 0.69 -11.11
CA VAL A 814 -25.30 0.02 -10.58
C VAL A 814 -26.55 0.48 -11.35
N GLU A 815 -26.66 1.76 -11.71
CA GLU A 815 -27.76 2.33 -12.50
C GLU A 815 -27.76 1.82 -13.96
N GLU A 816 -26.59 1.64 -14.55
CA GLU A 816 -26.40 1.07 -15.90
C GLU A 816 -26.45 -0.46 -15.92
N SER A 817 -26.46 -1.12 -14.76
CA SER A 817 -26.54 -2.59 -14.70
C SER A 817 -27.92 -3.10 -15.08
N GLY A 818 -27.99 -3.97 -16.10
CA GLY A 818 -29.21 -4.76 -16.40
C GLY A 818 -29.35 -6.00 -15.51
N ASN A 819 -28.23 -6.50 -14.97
CA ASN A 819 -28.14 -7.70 -14.14
C ASN A 819 -28.27 -7.37 -12.64
N PHE A 820 -28.41 -8.40 -11.80
CA PHE A 820 -28.45 -8.29 -10.34
C PHE A 820 -27.18 -7.66 -9.76
N THR A 821 -27.32 -6.62 -8.92
CA THR A 821 -26.25 -6.01 -8.14
C THR A 821 -26.11 -6.65 -6.75
N HIS A 822 -24.88 -7.03 -6.42
CA HIS A 822 -24.53 -7.60 -5.11
C HIS A 822 -24.78 -6.59 -3.96
N PRO A 823 -25.48 -6.96 -2.86
CA PRO A 823 -25.91 -6.03 -1.80
C PRO A 823 -24.81 -5.20 -1.12
N LEU A 824 -23.55 -5.66 -1.19
CA LEU A 824 -22.37 -4.89 -0.75
C LEU A 824 -22.27 -3.50 -1.42
N ALA A 825 -22.74 -3.35 -2.67
CA ALA A 825 -22.73 -2.05 -3.35
C ALA A 825 -23.65 -1.04 -2.64
N TYR A 826 -24.85 -1.46 -2.24
CA TYR A 826 -25.79 -0.62 -1.51
C TYR A 826 -25.29 -0.29 -0.09
N LEU A 827 -24.73 -1.27 0.64
CA LEU A 827 -24.04 -1.00 1.91
C LEU A 827 -22.91 0.03 1.74
N THR A 828 -22.14 -0.06 0.66
CA THR A 828 -21.03 0.86 0.39
C THR A 828 -21.51 2.27 0.02
N LEU A 829 -22.56 2.39 -0.80
CA LEU A 829 -23.19 3.67 -1.09
C LEU A 829 -23.76 4.30 0.20
N CYS A 830 -24.34 3.49 1.09
CA CYS A 830 -24.76 3.98 2.41
C CYS A 830 -23.58 4.54 3.22
N ASN A 831 -22.51 3.74 3.39
CA ASN A 831 -21.27 4.10 4.09
C ASN A 831 -20.59 5.35 3.52
N ALA A 832 -20.62 5.52 2.19
CA ALA A 832 -20.07 6.69 1.49
C ALA A 832 -20.97 7.95 1.55
N ASN A 833 -22.06 7.89 2.32
CA ASN A 833 -23.13 8.89 2.41
C ASN A 833 -23.70 9.26 1.02
N GLU A 834 -23.91 8.26 0.15
CA GLU A 834 -24.51 8.40 -1.18
C GLU A 834 -25.94 7.85 -1.25
N SER A 835 -26.80 8.55 -1.99
CA SER A 835 -28.16 8.12 -2.28
C SER A 835 -28.18 6.85 -3.16
N TRP A 836 -29.04 5.89 -2.81
CA TRP A 836 -29.17 4.66 -3.58
C TRP A 836 -29.85 4.88 -4.94
N PRO A 837 -29.41 4.18 -6.00
CA PRO A 837 -30.15 4.01 -7.25
C PRO A 837 -31.59 3.56 -7.04
N LEU A 838 -32.50 3.99 -7.92
CA LEU A 838 -33.93 3.58 -7.88
C LEU A 838 -34.12 2.05 -7.86
N ARG A 839 -33.21 1.33 -8.54
CA ARG A 839 -33.22 -0.15 -8.62
C ARG A 839 -32.90 -0.86 -7.30
N ALA A 840 -32.32 -0.17 -6.30
CA ALA A 840 -31.95 -0.79 -5.03
C ALA A 840 -33.12 -1.49 -4.31
N SER A 841 -34.35 -0.99 -4.47
CA SER A 841 -35.56 -1.65 -3.96
C SER A 841 -35.83 -3.01 -4.63
N GLU A 842 -35.62 -3.12 -5.95
CA GLU A 842 -35.84 -4.33 -6.73
C GLU A 842 -34.80 -5.41 -6.37
N ASP A 843 -33.52 -5.04 -6.41
CA ASP A 843 -32.42 -5.96 -6.16
C ASP A 843 -32.44 -6.50 -4.72
N LEU A 844 -32.68 -5.63 -3.72
CA LEU A 844 -32.79 -6.05 -2.32
C LEU A 844 -34.08 -6.86 -2.05
N ASN A 845 -35.20 -6.56 -2.72
CA ASN A 845 -36.39 -7.41 -2.67
C ASN A 845 -36.11 -8.82 -3.18
N SER A 846 -35.37 -8.96 -4.28
CA SER A 846 -35.05 -10.27 -4.87
C SER A 846 -34.27 -11.18 -3.90
N VAL A 847 -33.37 -10.60 -3.11
CA VAL A 847 -32.58 -11.30 -2.09
C VAL A 847 -33.44 -11.66 -0.87
N LEU A 848 -34.19 -10.69 -0.34
CA LEU A 848 -34.97 -10.87 0.89
C LEU A 848 -36.23 -11.73 0.70
N SER A 849 -36.73 -11.88 -0.53
CA SER A 849 -37.85 -12.77 -0.88
C SER A 849 -37.42 -14.21 -1.19
N SER A 850 -36.12 -14.47 -1.32
CA SER A 850 -35.61 -15.78 -1.72
C SER A 850 -35.75 -16.82 -0.59
N ASN A 851 -36.62 -17.81 -0.82
CA ASN A 851 -36.80 -18.98 0.05
C ASN A 851 -35.83 -20.13 -0.31
N SER A 852 -34.72 -19.84 -0.98
CA SER A 852 -33.76 -20.87 -1.41
C SER A 852 -32.90 -21.37 -0.25
N GLU A 853 -32.76 -22.69 -0.12
CA GLU A 853 -32.01 -23.32 0.97
C GLU A 853 -30.47 -23.23 0.82
N TYR A 854 -29.95 -22.69 -0.29
CA TYR A 854 -28.51 -22.57 -0.51
C TYR A 854 -27.85 -21.61 0.50
N PRO A 855 -26.75 -22.02 1.18
CA PRO A 855 -26.14 -21.21 2.26
C PRO A 855 -25.83 -19.75 1.88
N PHE A 856 -25.29 -19.52 0.68
CA PHE A 856 -24.92 -18.18 0.20
C PHE A 856 -26.09 -17.19 0.13
N VAL A 857 -27.34 -17.67 0.07
CA VAL A 857 -28.52 -16.81 0.06
C VAL A 857 -28.74 -16.16 1.44
N LYS A 858 -28.42 -16.87 2.52
CA LYS A 858 -28.43 -16.30 3.88
C LYS A 858 -27.33 -15.26 4.06
N ASP A 859 -26.16 -15.51 3.48
CA ASP A 859 -25.03 -14.56 3.49
C ASP A 859 -25.41 -13.26 2.75
N LEU A 860 -26.02 -13.37 1.56
CA LEU A 860 -26.56 -12.22 0.81
C LEU A 860 -27.67 -11.50 1.58
N GLN A 861 -28.58 -12.22 2.24
CA GLN A 861 -29.64 -11.66 3.07
C GLN A 861 -29.08 -10.91 4.29
N ALA A 862 -28.03 -11.42 4.94
CA ALA A 862 -27.36 -10.73 6.03
C ALA A 862 -26.67 -9.42 5.57
N ILE A 863 -26.01 -9.42 4.41
CA ILE A 863 -25.44 -8.19 3.83
C ILE A 863 -26.55 -7.20 3.42
N ALA A 864 -27.66 -7.69 2.86
CA ALA A 864 -28.83 -6.87 2.51
C ALA A 864 -29.49 -6.24 3.75
N ILE A 865 -29.66 -7.01 4.84
CA ILE A 865 -30.13 -6.49 6.13
C ILE A 865 -29.16 -5.43 6.66
N THR A 866 -27.85 -5.68 6.63
CA THR A 866 -26.83 -4.71 7.07
C THR A 866 -26.88 -3.40 6.26
N ALA A 867 -27.07 -3.49 4.93
CA ALA A 867 -27.27 -2.33 4.05
C ALA A 867 -28.52 -1.52 4.43
N LEU A 868 -29.63 -2.21 4.71
CA LEU A 868 -30.91 -1.59 5.09
C LEU A 868 -30.89 -1.03 6.52
N SER A 869 -30.16 -1.65 7.45
CA SER A 869 -29.89 -1.09 8.78
C SER A 869 -29.04 0.18 8.69
N CYS A 870 -28.05 0.22 7.78
CA CYS A 870 -27.29 1.44 7.49
C CYS A 870 -28.22 2.57 7.00
N GLU A 871 -29.08 2.34 6.00
CA GLU A 871 -30.01 3.37 5.52
C GLU A 871 -31.07 3.78 6.54
N ALA A 872 -31.55 2.85 7.38
CA ALA A 872 -32.45 3.15 8.48
C ALA A 872 -31.81 4.12 9.49
N ASN A 873 -30.57 3.84 9.88
CA ASN A 873 -29.80 4.67 10.81
C ASN A 873 -29.44 6.04 10.19
N ARG A 874 -29.08 6.06 8.90
CA ARG A 874 -28.71 7.26 8.16
C ARG A 874 -29.88 8.22 7.94
N SER A 875 -31.04 7.70 7.54
CA SER A 875 -32.16 8.51 7.06
C SER A 875 -33.06 9.04 8.19
N ARG A 876 -32.99 8.45 9.40
CA ARG A 876 -33.88 8.69 10.57
C ARG A 876 -35.37 8.39 10.37
N ASN A 877 -35.87 8.48 9.14
CA ASN A 877 -37.05 7.80 8.61
C ASN A 877 -36.62 7.06 7.33
N ILE A 878 -37.08 5.82 7.12
CA ILE A 878 -37.15 5.28 5.75
C ILE A 878 -38.44 5.83 5.16
N ASP A 879 -38.35 6.96 4.46
CA ASP A 879 -39.45 7.47 3.66
C ASP A 879 -39.77 6.50 2.52
N ASN A 880 -41.05 6.31 2.22
CA ASN A 880 -41.57 5.38 1.19
C ASN A 880 -41.22 5.79 -0.28
N THR A 881 -40.21 6.65 -0.46
CA THR A 881 -39.80 7.29 -1.71
C THR A 881 -38.43 6.85 -2.19
N THR A 882 -37.52 6.45 -1.29
CA THR A 882 -36.19 5.91 -1.62
C THR A 882 -36.15 4.38 -1.57
N LEU A 883 -36.93 3.77 -0.67
CA LEU A 883 -37.14 2.33 -0.57
C LEU A 883 -38.62 1.98 -0.69
N GLY A 884 -38.92 0.96 -1.47
CA GLY A 884 -40.27 0.43 -1.59
C GLY A 884 -40.79 -0.09 -0.26
N HIS A 885 -42.05 0.23 0.08
CA HIS A 885 -42.73 -0.33 1.26
C HIS A 885 -42.64 -1.87 1.36
N PRO A 886 -42.68 -2.67 0.26
CA PRO A 886 -42.42 -4.10 0.33
C PRO A 886 -41.04 -4.45 0.89
N THR A 887 -39.99 -3.68 0.56
CA THR A 887 -38.61 -3.91 1.00
C THR A 887 -38.46 -3.66 2.50
N LEU A 888 -39.06 -2.58 3.02
CA LEU A 888 -39.12 -2.29 4.46
C LEU A 888 -39.93 -3.36 5.22
N THR A 889 -40.97 -3.91 4.59
CA THR A 889 -41.78 -4.99 5.16
C THR A 889 -41.01 -6.31 5.19
N LEU A 890 -40.28 -6.65 4.13
CA LEU A 890 -39.42 -7.83 4.05
C LEU A 890 -38.24 -7.74 5.02
N TYR A 891 -37.55 -6.60 5.11
CA TYR A 891 -36.49 -6.35 6.10
C TYR A 891 -36.93 -6.75 7.52
N LYS A 892 -38.09 -6.25 7.97
CA LYS A 892 -38.66 -6.60 9.30
C LYS A 892 -39.08 -8.07 9.40
N LYS A 893 -39.54 -8.67 8.30
CA LYS A 893 -39.98 -10.07 8.24
C LYS A 893 -38.81 -11.08 8.17
N THR A 894 -37.65 -10.70 7.66
CA THR A 894 -36.48 -11.58 7.50
C THR A 894 -35.54 -11.57 8.71
N ILE A 895 -35.54 -10.50 9.52
CA ILE A 895 -34.78 -10.42 10.78
C ILE A 895 -35.25 -11.44 11.83
N GLU A 896 -36.56 -11.70 11.95
CA GLU A 896 -37.08 -12.61 12.96
C GLU A 896 -36.72 -14.10 12.69
N PRO A 897 -36.90 -14.66 11.47
CA PRO A 897 -36.46 -16.02 11.13
C PRO A 897 -34.97 -16.29 11.35
N PHE A 898 -34.09 -15.28 11.23
CA PHE A 898 -32.68 -15.43 11.54
C PHE A 898 -32.46 -15.85 13.00
N LYS A 899 -33.27 -15.38 13.95
CA LYS A 899 -33.20 -15.78 15.37
C LYS A 899 -33.63 -17.23 15.57
N GLU A 900 -34.71 -17.64 14.91
CA GLU A 900 -35.26 -19.00 14.98
C GLU A 900 -34.33 -20.06 14.35
N LEU A 901 -33.46 -19.65 13.42
CA LEU A 901 -32.46 -20.50 12.78
C LEU A 901 -31.22 -20.81 13.64
N GLN A 902 -31.15 -20.32 14.89
CA GLN A 902 -29.99 -20.55 15.77
C GLN A 902 -29.91 -22.01 16.26
N ALA A 903 -28.82 -22.70 15.93
CA ALA A 903 -28.54 -24.05 16.41
C ALA A 903 -28.22 -24.08 17.92
N HIS A 904 -28.26 -25.27 18.52
CA HIS A 904 -28.03 -25.46 19.96
C HIS A 904 -26.63 -25.04 20.45
N ASP A 905 -25.63 -25.03 19.57
CA ASP A 905 -24.27 -24.56 19.84
C ASP A 905 -24.09 -23.04 19.67
N GLY A 906 -25.08 -22.34 19.10
CA GLY A 906 -25.04 -20.92 18.78
C GLY A 906 -24.71 -20.60 17.31
N SER A 907 -24.47 -21.58 16.46
CA SER A 907 -24.22 -21.36 15.02
C SER A 907 -25.50 -21.06 14.23
N PHE A 908 -25.35 -20.51 13.02
CA PHE A 908 -26.43 -20.31 12.03
C PHE A 908 -26.18 -21.08 10.72
N GLY A 909 -25.16 -21.96 10.69
CA GLY A 909 -24.64 -22.61 9.49
C GLY A 909 -23.13 -22.83 9.64
N ASN A 910 -22.36 -22.47 8.61
CA ASN A 910 -20.90 -22.40 8.71
C ASN A 910 -20.45 -21.15 9.52
N VAL A 911 -19.13 -21.01 9.75
CA VAL A 911 -18.56 -19.87 10.49
C VAL A 911 -18.82 -18.51 9.83
N TYR A 912 -18.74 -18.42 8.49
CA TYR A 912 -18.94 -17.19 7.72
C TYR A 912 -20.39 -16.71 7.77
N THR A 913 -21.36 -17.61 7.52
CA THR A 913 -22.80 -17.34 7.68
C THR A 913 -23.14 -16.95 9.11
N THR A 914 -22.50 -17.59 10.10
CA THR A 914 -22.68 -17.25 11.52
C THR A 914 -22.14 -15.85 11.84
N ALA A 915 -20.98 -15.48 11.31
CA ALA A 915 -20.40 -14.15 11.49
C ALA A 915 -21.22 -13.04 10.79
N LEU A 916 -21.66 -13.26 9.55
CA LEU A 916 -22.47 -12.30 8.78
C LEU A 916 -23.84 -12.07 9.42
N ILE A 917 -24.54 -13.13 9.84
CA ILE A 917 -25.82 -13.01 10.55
C ILE A 917 -25.63 -12.30 11.90
N THR A 918 -24.53 -12.57 12.62
CA THR A 918 -24.19 -11.84 13.85
C THR A 918 -24.02 -10.34 13.59
N GLN A 919 -23.28 -9.94 12.55
CA GLN A 919 -23.11 -8.52 12.18
C GLN A 919 -24.45 -7.87 11.78
N ALA A 920 -25.31 -8.58 11.06
CA ALA A 920 -26.64 -8.10 10.68
C ALA A 920 -27.59 -7.93 11.89
N LEU A 921 -27.54 -8.83 12.87
CA LEU A 921 -28.33 -8.74 14.11
C LEU A 921 -27.81 -7.61 15.03
N LEU A 922 -26.50 -7.39 15.11
CA LEU A 922 -25.91 -6.28 15.86
C LEU A 922 -26.24 -4.92 15.20
N SER A 923 -26.07 -4.79 13.87
CA SER A 923 -26.39 -3.54 13.14
C SER A 923 -27.88 -3.17 13.15
N SER A 924 -28.77 -4.16 13.33
CA SER A 924 -30.21 -3.97 13.55
C SER A 924 -30.63 -3.88 15.03
N GLY A 925 -29.67 -3.70 15.94
CA GLY A 925 -29.90 -3.38 17.36
C GLY A 925 -30.42 -4.54 18.21
N GLN A 926 -30.26 -5.79 17.77
CA GLN A 926 -30.77 -6.99 18.47
C GLN A 926 -29.84 -7.52 19.58
N GLU A 927 -28.79 -6.78 19.95
CA GLU A 927 -27.75 -7.23 20.88
C GLU A 927 -28.28 -7.62 22.27
N HIS A 928 -29.24 -6.86 22.80
CA HIS A 928 -29.85 -7.12 24.11
C HIS A 928 -31.17 -7.92 24.00
N ASN A 929 -31.53 -8.41 22.81
CA ASN A 929 -32.73 -9.20 22.64
C ASN A 929 -32.52 -10.64 23.17
N LYS A 930 -33.43 -11.09 24.05
CA LYS A 930 -33.42 -12.43 24.66
C LYS A 930 -33.84 -13.56 23.72
N ASP A 931 -34.44 -13.22 22.58
CA ASP A 931 -34.97 -14.18 21.60
C ASP A 931 -33.88 -15.01 20.90
N TRP A 932 -32.60 -14.60 21.00
CA TRP A 932 -31.46 -15.35 20.47
C TRP A 932 -30.27 -15.34 21.44
N LYS A 933 -29.40 -16.35 21.36
CA LYS A 933 -28.33 -16.59 22.35
C LYS A 933 -26.99 -16.01 21.90
N LEU A 934 -26.85 -14.68 21.88
CA LEU A 934 -25.60 -13.99 21.52
C LEU A 934 -24.35 -14.60 22.18
N ASN A 935 -24.42 -14.88 23.49
CA ASN A 935 -23.31 -15.48 24.26
C ASN A 935 -22.88 -16.88 23.76
N ALA A 936 -23.80 -17.67 23.19
CA ALA A 936 -23.49 -18.95 22.58
C ALA A 936 -22.80 -18.75 21.22
N THR A 937 -23.34 -17.88 20.37
CA THR A 937 -22.76 -17.54 19.06
C THR A 937 -21.34 -16.99 19.17
N ILE A 938 -21.08 -16.07 20.11
CA ILE A 938 -19.73 -15.53 20.34
C ILE A 938 -18.76 -16.63 20.83
N LYS A 939 -19.20 -17.56 21.69
CA LYS A 939 -18.39 -18.72 22.10
C LYS A 939 -18.11 -19.70 20.97
N TYR A 940 -19.08 -19.91 20.07
CA TYR A 940 -18.88 -20.69 18.85
C TYR A 940 -17.81 -20.04 17.96
N LEU A 941 -17.92 -18.72 17.70
CA LEU A 941 -16.94 -17.99 16.88
C LEU A 941 -15.53 -18.02 17.50
N ILE A 942 -15.38 -17.83 18.82
CA ILE A 942 -14.09 -17.98 19.51
C ILE A 942 -13.54 -19.41 19.37
N LYS A 943 -14.39 -20.44 19.48
CA LYS A 943 -13.97 -21.84 19.31
C LYS A 943 -13.44 -22.12 17.90
N GLU A 944 -14.08 -21.59 16.86
CA GLU A 944 -13.63 -21.78 15.48
C GLU A 944 -12.38 -20.94 15.14
N LEU A 945 -12.26 -19.72 15.69
CA LEU A 945 -11.05 -18.88 15.61
C LEU A 945 -9.83 -19.53 16.30
N ASN A 946 -10.06 -20.39 17.29
CA ASN A 946 -9.00 -21.12 17.98
C ASN A 946 -8.80 -22.54 17.41
N SER A 947 -9.36 -22.83 16.22
CA SER A 947 -9.17 -24.09 15.49
C SER A 947 -7.88 -24.09 14.66
N SER A 948 -7.38 -25.28 14.30
CA SER A 948 -6.24 -25.43 13.37
C SER A 948 -6.62 -25.21 11.89
N SER A 949 -7.83 -24.72 11.61
CA SER A 949 -8.43 -24.60 10.28
C SER A 949 -8.74 -23.15 9.86
N VAL A 950 -8.29 -22.16 10.63
CA VAL A 950 -8.48 -20.72 10.31
C VAL A 950 -7.75 -20.33 9.03
N ASP A 951 -8.53 -19.98 8.00
CA ASP A 951 -8.05 -19.27 6.81
C ASP A 951 -8.24 -17.74 6.98
N PHE A 952 -8.33 -16.97 5.89
CA PHE A 952 -8.41 -15.50 5.94
C PHE A 952 -9.85 -14.96 6.06
N SER A 953 -10.86 -15.77 5.72
CA SER A 953 -12.19 -15.33 5.24
C SER A 953 -13.11 -14.72 6.30
#